data_AF-A0A534ZF86-F1
#
_entry.id   AF-A0A534ZF86-F1
#
_cell.length_a   1.000
_cell.length_b   1.000
_cell.length_c   1.000
_cell.angle_alpha   90.00
_cell.angle_beta   90.00
_cell.angle_gamma   90.00
#
_symmetry.space_group_name_H-M   'P 1'
#
loop_
_entity.id
_entity.type
_entity.pdbx_description
1 polymer ?
#
loop_
_entity_poly.entity_id
_entity_poly.type
_entity_poly.pdbx_seq_one_letter_code
_entity_poly.pdbx_strand_id
1 'polypeptide(L)'
;MTGDAAVGGERLDSISAPSASRDTATFLGGTSAVLATSGGVSTVVARTGDPLPAPLDGTFNQLSSRVVINDDGAIAFSATLNSRLVSEGLFLREREGLVPVTDGTALLDGALTDLNREGDLLYTTGRTAISLWSRSTRKAVRLVTRGDPAPGGGSFEFLGSRPVLNDSGVVAFVAIVRVPAGRRSNETTGVFTVDGSRRVSALLPAQPVTRTVSRAFLRRAVAINGAGAVAFTGVFGSVEGAFLFSPAGSLTPVARAGDLIGGERLAGFDPEYVGVDSSGRVAFEGIFAGGPRLVIAAGGSLAAVSGPLQDAHAFAPRLTDSGRIAWVRDGRVESYDGESAHPVVAPDATPVGPSVSVSSPSINDGGVVAFAARQDGLYVRSRGTLARVAAIGDAVGGVTIATIDTQVVRGGTVAFFARSAAGDPLLAVGRGGRALVKVVAQGDPSPIGGTFDFREEFLDARAGHVFFVSSVTGGSAEEALFEADVGRHRVRALVKRGDAVRGHGRITSFDQVSATPRGPAFLAGLDNGTSVVFLWRRSGPVPVVTAGHPVQGTDGRSLVGVGGFVMHGDSLLLDGSLSAVDGPAGLFLWRAGRLSKVFLDGELVPGSGPVIDSQPIALGRGGALFLGSFSPPPDAIERLGIFQRRGRSTQRFIGAGDAVLGATITDIERPAAADGSLIVAVELDPPAPARAALLRVGR
;
A
#
# COMPACT_ATOMS: atom_id res chain seq x y z
N MET A 1 16.45 7.01 7.45
CA MET A 1 15.54 5.86 7.31
C MET A 1 14.16 6.41 6.97
N THR A 2 13.10 5.58 6.95
CA THR A 2 11.73 6.11 6.97
C THR A 2 11.49 6.92 8.26
N GLY A 3 10.61 7.91 8.25
CA GLY A 3 10.28 8.93 9.26
C GLY A 3 11.41 9.85 9.76
N ASP A 4 12.68 9.57 9.44
CA ASP A 4 13.78 10.51 9.69
C ASP A 4 13.67 11.77 8.82
N ALA A 5 14.12 12.90 9.37
CA ALA A 5 14.36 14.10 8.58
C ALA A 5 15.47 13.85 7.55
N ALA A 6 15.13 14.01 6.26
CA ALA A 6 16.16 14.29 5.27
C ALA A 6 16.84 15.63 5.55
N VAL A 7 17.99 15.89 4.92
CA VAL A 7 18.68 17.19 5.03
C VAL A 7 17.78 18.36 4.62
N GLY A 8 16.78 18.10 3.76
CA GLY A 8 15.75 19.08 3.35
C GLY A 8 14.51 19.16 4.26
N GLY A 9 14.49 18.43 5.39
CA GLY A 9 13.35 18.40 6.32
C GLY A 9 12.19 17.49 5.93
N GLU A 10 12.13 17.02 4.68
CA GLU A 10 11.14 16.04 4.20
C GLU A 10 11.29 14.68 4.91
N ARG A 11 10.16 14.02 5.17
CA ARG A 11 10.07 12.76 5.94
C ARG A 11 9.07 11.81 5.29
N LEU A 12 9.44 10.54 5.19
CA LEU A 12 8.68 9.53 4.43
C LEU A 12 8.47 8.27 5.24
N ASP A 13 7.26 7.71 5.24
CA ASP A 13 6.89 6.53 6.02
C ASP A 13 7.16 5.20 5.31
N SER A 14 7.50 5.28 4.02
CA SER A 14 7.72 4.18 3.11
C SER A 14 8.74 4.56 2.04
N ILE A 15 9.50 3.57 1.57
CA ILE A 15 10.48 3.69 0.50
C ILE A 15 10.41 2.41 -0.31
N SER A 16 10.15 2.52 -1.62
CA SER A 16 10.13 1.37 -2.53
C SER A 16 10.62 1.72 -3.92
N ALA A 17 10.82 0.70 -4.76
CA ALA A 17 11.22 0.80 -6.16
C ALA A 17 12.43 1.73 -6.39
N PRO A 18 13.58 1.47 -5.74
CA PRO A 18 14.74 2.34 -5.88
C PRO A 18 15.30 2.31 -7.31
N SER A 19 15.80 3.44 -7.78
CA SER A 19 16.61 3.59 -9.00
C SER A 19 17.84 4.45 -8.68
N ALA A 20 18.96 4.26 -9.39
CA ALA A 20 20.23 4.87 -9.03
C ALA A 20 21.04 5.38 -10.24
N SER A 21 21.69 6.55 -10.05
CA SER A 21 22.72 7.08 -10.95
C SER A 21 23.73 7.95 -10.21
N ARG A 22 25.00 7.53 -10.23
CA ARG A 22 26.11 8.16 -9.52
C ARG A 22 25.77 8.44 -8.05
N ASP A 23 25.70 9.71 -7.67
CA ASP A 23 25.39 10.20 -6.33
C ASP A 23 23.88 10.52 -6.14
N THR A 24 23.04 10.04 -7.06
CA THR A 24 21.60 10.28 -7.07
C THR A 24 20.83 8.97 -7.03
N ALA A 25 19.76 8.95 -6.25
CA ALA A 25 18.81 7.86 -6.17
C ALA A 25 17.40 8.41 -6.34
N THR A 26 16.50 7.63 -6.92
CA THR A 26 15.06 7.88 -6.85
C THR A 26 14.37 6.68 -6.24
N PHE A 27 13.19 6.91 -5.69
CA PHE A 27 12.35 5.89 -5.06
C PHE A 27 10.94 6.46 -4.89
N LEU A 28 9.96 5.57 -4.79
CA LEU A 28 8.62 5.92 -4.36
C LEU A 28 8.62 6.05 -2.83
N GLY A 29 7.82 6.96 -2.30
CA GLY A 29 7.64 7.11 -0.86
C GLY A 29 6.35 7.84 -0.52
N GLY A 30 5.88 7.63 0.71
CA GLY A 30 4.66 8.22 1.23
C GLY A 30 4.88 9.12 2.44
N THR A 31 3.99 10.08 2.64
CA THR A 31 3.85 10.85 3.87
C THR A 31 2.43 10.70 4.38
N SER A 32 2.26 10.27 5.64
CA SER A 32 0.96 10.13 6.29
C SER A 32 0.75 11.14 7.42
N ALA A 33 -0.52 11.45 7.70
CA ALA A 33 -0.93 12.33 8.78
C ALA A 33 -2.31 11.95 9.33
N VAL A 34 -2.55 12.32 10.58
CA VAL A 34 -3.90 12.44 11.15
C VAL A 34 -4.29 13.90 11.10
N LEU A 35 -5.44 14.18 10.50
CA LEU A 35 -5.98 15.52 10.31
C LEU A 35 -7.27 15.68 11.10
N ALA A 36 -7.54 16.90 11.56
CA ALA A 36 -8.81 17.32 12.13
C ALA A 36 -9.34 18.52 11.33
N THR A 37 -10.57 18.42 10.83
CA THR A 37 -11.20 19.44 9.99
C THR A 37 -12.43 20.02 10.66
N SER A 38 -12.48 21.35 10.71
CA SER A 38 -13.62 22.12 11.21
C SER A 38 -13.82 23.34 10.33
N GLY A 39 -15.07 23.60 9.92
CA GLY A 39 -15.40 24.72 9.03
C GLY A 39 -14.63 24.70 7.69
N GLY A 40 -14.32 23.51 7.18
CA GLY A 40 -13.52 23.32 5.95
C GLY A 40 -12.01 23.54 6.10
N VAL A 41 -11.51 23.85 7.31
CA VAL A 41 -10.09 24.05 7.59
C VAL A 41 -9.51 22.81 8.25
N SER A 42 -8.55 22.16 7.58
CA SER A 42 -7.83 21.01 8.12
C SER A 42 -6.58 21.42 8.90
N THR A 43 -6.43 20.84 10.09
CA THR A 43 -5.26 21.01 10.95
C THR A 43 -4.55 19.67 11.14
N VAL A 44 -3.22 19.69 11.24
CA VAL A 44 -2.42 18.47 11.48
C VAL A 44 -2.42 18.15 12.96
N VAL A 45 -2.89 16.95 13.31
CA VAL A 45 -2.82 16.41 14.68
C VAL A 45 -1.44 15.80 14.94
N ALA A 46 -0.98 14.98 14.00
CA ALA A 46 0.34 14.40 13.94
C ALA A 46 0.63 13.99 12.49
N ARG A 47 1.90 13.91 12.11
CA ARG A 47 2.34 13.44 10.79
C ARG A 47 3.64 12.65 10.85
N THR A 48 3.96 11.98 9.75
CA THR A 48 5.21 11.24 9.58
C THR A 48 6.39 12.08 10.01
N GLY A 49 7.16 11.51 10.93
CA GLY A 49 8.40 12.05 11.44
C GLY A 49 8.24 13.12 12.54
N ASP A 50 7.03 13.50 12.92
CA ASP A 50 6.88 14.30 14.14
C ASP A 50 7.51 13.54 15.34
N PRO A 51 8.18 14.25 16.26
CA PRO A 51 8.81 13.62 17.42
C PRO A 51 7.75 12.92 18.30
N LEU A 52 8.09 11.75 18.82
CA LEU A 52 7.20 11.06 19.75
C LEU A 52 7.12 11.81 21.08
N PRO A 53 5.93 11.82 21.73
CA PRO A 53 5.81 12.39 23.06
C PRO A 53 6.56 11.56 24.10
N ALA A 54 7.10 12.22 25.13
CA ALA A 54 7.76 11.55 26.25
C ALA A 54 6.81 10.51 26.91
N PRO A 55 7.34 9.38 27.43
CA PRO A 55 8.76 9.05 27.56
C PRO A 55 9.38 8.38 26.31
N LEU A 56 8.64 8.29 25.20
CA LEU A 56 9.13 7.66 23.99
C LEU A 56 10.20 8.53 23.31
N ASP A 57 11.12 7.87 22.62
CA ASP A 57 12.14 8.50 21.79
C ASP A 57 11.89 8.26 20.30
N GLY A 58 12.47 9.08 19.44
CA GLY A 58 12.33 8.93 17.99
C GLY A 58 11.11 9.64 17.42
N THR A 59 10.51 9.05 16.38
CA THR A 59 9.51 9.75 15.55
C THR A 59 8.34 8.86 15.14
N PHE A 60 7.22 9.47 14.75
CA PHE A 60 6.15 8.75 14.05
C PHE A 60 6.67 8.28 12.68
N ASN A 61 6.34 7.05 12.30
CA ASN A 61 6.64 6.54 10.96
C ASN A 61 5.40 6.65 10.07
N GLN A 62 4.52 5.65 10.12
CA GLN A 62 3.26 5.61 9.39
C GLN A 62 2.09 5.83 10.35
N LEU A 63 1.21 6.78 10.03
CA LEU A 63 0.06 7.09 10.86
C LEU A 63 -1.20 6.36 10.39
N SER A 64 -1.85 5.77 11.38
CA SER A 64 -3.23 5.31 11.44
C SER A 64 -3.66 4.18 10.50
N SER A 65 -4.16 3.12 11.14
CA SER A 65 -5.17 2.22 10.59
C SER A 65 -6.60 2.62 10.99
N ARG A 66 -6.76 3.44 12.04
CA ARG A 66 -8.02 4.04 12.53
C ARG A 66 -7.80 5.35 13.29
N VAL A 67 -8.75 6.28 13.16
CA VAL A 67 -8.83 7.55 13.89
C VAL A 67 -10.21 7.64 14.54
N VAL A 68 -10.28 8.09 15.79
CA VAL A 68 -11.54 8.37 16.50
C VAL A 68 -11.47 9.71 17.21
N ILE A 69 -12.58 10.45 17.22
CA ILE A 69 -12.73 11.72 17.93
C ILE A 69 -13.93 11.64 18.88
N ASN A 70 -13.84 12.27 20.05
CA ASN A 70 -14.97 12.44 20.96
C ASN A 70 -15.53 13.88 20.95
N ASP A 71 -16.64 14.08 21.65
CA ASP A 71 -17.33 15.38 21.71
C ASP A 71 -16.56 16.47 22.45
N ASP A 72 -15.54 16.12 23.23
CA ASP A 72 -14.62 17.08 23.85
C ASP A 72 -13.44 17.47 22.93
N GLY A 73 -13.39 16.88 21.72
CA GLY A 73 -12.37 17.14 20.71
C GLY A 73 -11.07 16.37 20.93
N ALA A 74 -11.06 15.38 21.84
CA ALA A 74 -9.92 14.48 21.98
C ALA A 74 -9.87 13.52 20.79
N ILE A 75 -8.69 13.31 20.22
CA ILE A 75 -8.49 12.50 19.02
C ILE A 75 -7.52 11.37 19.34
N ALA A 76 -7.92 10.13 19.11
CA ALA A 76 -7.05 8.98 19.25
C ALA A 76 -6.75 8.32 17.91
N PHE A 77 -5.53 7.79 17.80
CA PHE A 77 -5.08 7.10 16.60
C PHE A 77 -4.01 6.07 16.94
N SER A 78 -3.86 5.08 16.05
CA SER A 78 -2.72 4.17 16.04
C SER A 78 -1.60 4.73 15.17
N ALA A 79 -0.35 4.40 15.49
CA ALA A 79 0.77 4.72 14.61
C ALA A 79 1.87 3.69 14.74
N THR A 80 2.65 3.62 13.68
CA THR A 80 3.89 2.87 13.63
C THR A 80 5.04 3.81 13.91
N LEU A 81 6.09 3.31 14.55
CA LEU A 81 7.04 4.15 15.26
C LEU A 81 8.48 3.85 14.85
N ASN A 82 9.26 4.91 14.77
CA ASN A 82 10.70 4.87 14.66
C ASN A 82 11.31 5.08 16.04
N SER A 83 11.04 4.16 16.97
CA SER A 83 11.58 4.17 18.34
C SER A 83 12.44 2.92 18.57
N ARG A 84 13.44 3.04 19.45
CA ARG A 84 14.26 1.90 19.86
C ARG A 84 13.54 0.98 20.84
N LEU A 85 12.46 1.46 21.44
CA LEU A 85 11.74 0.78 22.52
C LEU A 85 10.53 0.00 21.99
N VAL A 86 9.86 0.52 20.95
CA VAL A 86 8.56 0.05 20.45
C VAL A 86 8.39 0.39 18.97
N SER A 87 7.68 -0.46 18.22
CA SER A 87 7.49 -0.32 16.76
C SER A 87 6.09 0.15 16.36
N GLU A 88 5.15 0.14 17.29
CA GLU A 88 3.78 0.60 17.12
C GLU A 88 3.17 1.03 18.47
N GLY A 89 2.09 1.81 18.41
CA GLY A 89 1.34 2.16 19.60
C GLY A 89 0.12 3.02 19.36
N LEU A 90 -0.63 3.22 20.45
CA LEU A 90 -1.80 4.09 20.53
C LEU A 90 -1.46 5.46 21.13
N PHE A 91 -2.06 6.50 20.57
CA PHE A 91 -1.83 7.90 20.95
C PHE A 91 -3.15 8.63 21.13
N LEU A 92 -3.18 9.55 22.09
CA LEU A 92 -4.33 10.40 22.39
C LEU A 92 -3.89 11.88 22.35
N ARG A 93 -4.51 12.66 21.47
CA ARG A 93 -4.40 14.10 21.43
C ARG A 93 -5.46 14.70 22.35
N GLU A 94 -4.99 15.36 23.40
CA GLU A 94 -5.80 16.14 24.33
C GLU A 94 -5.56 17.64 24.12
N ARG A 95 -6.33 18.49 24.83
CA ARG A 95 -6.12 19.94 24.84
C ARG A 95 -4.70 20.34 25.26
N GLU A 96 -4.09 19.59 26.19
CA GLU A 96 -2.76 19.90 26.73
C GLU A 96 -1.62 19.39 25.84
N GLY A 97 -1.89 18.47 24.91
CA GLY A 97 -0.88 17.90 24.03
C GLY A 97 -1.18 16.48 23.58
N LEU A 98 -0.21 15.90 22.88
CA LEU A 98 -0.26 14.51 22.43
C LEU A 98 0.41 13.62 23.48
N VAL A 99 -0.25 12.55 23.92
CA VAL A 99 0.28 11.60 24.91
C VAL A 99 0.26 10.16 24.37
N PRO A 100 1.24 9.33 24.76
CA PRO A 100 1.18 7.89 24.50
C PRO A 100 0.18 7.22 25.44
N VAL A 101 -0.49 6.17 24.95
CA VAL A 101 -1.47 5.39 25.72
C VAL A 101 -0.77 4.15 26.27
N THR A 102 -0.54 4.12 27.58
CA THR A 102 0.20 3.04 28.26
C THR A 102 -0.66 2.35 29.32
N ASP A 103 -0.34 1.11 29.67
CA ASP A 103 -0.95 0.42 30.83
C ASP A 103 -0.28 0.74 32.18
N GLY A 104 0.53 1.81 32.21
CA GLY A 104 1.39 2.18 33.32
C GLY A 104 2.81 1.59 33.24
N THR A 105 3.04 0.57 32.41
CA THR A 105 4.38 -0.02 32.19
C THR A 105 4.81 -0.07 30.73
N ALA A 106 3.88 -0.40 29.83
CA ALA A 106 4.15 -0.58 28.41
C ALA A 106 3.19 0.26 27.55
N LEU A 107 3.65 0.63 26.36
CA LEU A 107 2.80 1.22 25.34
C LEU A 107 1.79 0.19 24.85
N LEU A 108 0.53 0.60 24.69
CA LEU A 108 -0.50 -0.28 24.17
C LEU A 108 -0.45 -0.34 22.64
N ASP A 109 -0.48 -1.56 22.12
CA ASP A 109 -0.48 -1.92 20.70
C ASP A 109 -1.73 -2.74 20.35
N GLY A 110 -2.78 -2.05 19.93
CA GLY A 110 -4.05 -2.67 19.59
C GLY A 110 -4.76 -1.97 18.45
N ALA A 111 -5.72 -2.66 17.84
CA ALA A 111 -6.60 -2.02 16.88
C ALA A 111 -7.59 -1.14 17.65
N LEU A 112 -7.38 0.18 17.57
CA LEU A 112 -8.28 1.20 18.09
C LEU A 112 -9.68 1.02 17.49
N THR A 113 -10.71 1.21 18.30
CA THR A 113 -12.10 1.02 17.87
C THR A 113 -12.99 2.19 18.22
N ASP A 114 -12.86 2.74 19.42
CA ASP A 114 -13.74 3.81 19.87
C ASP A 114 -13.15 4.64 21.02
N LEU A 115 -13.73 5.81 21.28
CA LEU A 115 -13.33 6.77 22.31
C LEU A 115 -14.57 7.43 22.94
N ASN A 116 -14.75 7.32 24.25
CA ASN A 116 -15.87 7.99 24.93
C ASN A 116 -15.54 9.46 25.29
N ARG A 117 -16.54 10.19 25.80
CA ARG A 117 -16.40 11.59 26.22
C ARG A 117 -15.35 11.80 27.31
N GLU A 118 -15.23 10.86 28.25
CA GLU A 118 -14.21 10.88 29.32
C GLU A 118 -12.78 10.70 28.80
N GLY A 119 -12.63 10.24 27.56
CA GLY A 119 -11.34 9.96 26.92
C GLY A 119 -10.85 8.54 27.12
N ASP A 120 -11.69 7.64 27.61
CA ASP A 120 -11.41 6.22 27.70
C ASP A 120 -11.42 5.59 26.30
N LEU A 121 -10.44 4.72 26.07
CA LEU A 121 -10.13 4.16 24.76
C LEU A 121 -10.50 2.69 24.70
N LEU A 122 -11.30 2.35 23.70
CA LEU A 122 -11.64 0.97 23.38
C LEU A 122 -10.74 0.45 22.26
N TYR A 123 -10.10 -0.69 22.49
CA TYR A 123 -9.24 -1.34 21.50
C TYR A 123 -9.35 -2.87 21.55
N THR A 124 -8.98 -3.51 20.44
CA THR A 124 -8.94 -4.97 20.33
C THR A 124 -7.54 -5.49 20.06
N THR A 125 -7.21 -6.66 20.60
CA THR A 125 -6.01 -7.42 20.22
C THR A 125 -6.47 -8.58 19.33
N GLY A 126 -6.19 -8.46 18.02
CA GLY A 126 -6.71 -9.40 17.03
C GLY A 126 -8.23 -9.57 17.13
N ARG A 127 -8.71 -10.81 17.03
CA ARG A 127 -10.13 -11.19 17.28
C ARG A 127 -10.31 -11.90 18.61
N THR A 128 -9.38 -11.75 19.53
CA THR A 128 -9.29 -12.58 20.74
C THR A 128 -9.49 -11.79 22.02
N ALA A 129 -9.37 -10.46 22.00
CA ALA A 129 -9.59 -9.64 23.19
C ALA A 129 -10.21 -8.28 22.86
N ILE A 130 -11.10 -7.82 23.74
CA ILE A 130 -11.60 -6.45 23.83
C ILE A 130 -11.10 -5.87 25.15
N SER A 131 -10.47 -4.71 25.09
CA SER A 131 -9.85 -4.04 26.24
C SER A 131 -10.26 -2.58 26.29
N LEU A 132 -10.48 -2.08 27.50
CA LEU A 132 -10.80 -0.69 27.78
C LEU A 132 -9.64 -0.07 28.56
N TRP A 133 -9.06 0.99 28.01
CA TRP A 133 -8.09 1.81 28.71
C TRP A 133 -8.77 3.04 29.29
N SER A 134 -8.54 3.31 30.57
CA SER A 134 -9.10 4.45 31.28
C SER A 134 -8.12 5.62 31.29
N ARG A 135 -8.58 6.79 30.84
CA ARG A 135 -7.77 8.02 30.81
C ARG A 135 -7.40 8.49 32.20
N SER A 136 -8.39 8.53 33.09
CA SER A 136 -8.25 9.05 34.45
C SER A 136 -7.29 8.21 35.30
N THR A 137 -7.30 6.89 35.11
CA THR A 137 -6.46 5.96 35.89
C THR A 137 -5.19 5.53 35.18
N ARG A 138 -5.08 5.79 33.87
CA ARG A 138 -3.98 5.34 32.99
C ARG A 138 -3.78 3.81 33.02
N LYS A 139 -4.87 3.05 33.14
CA LYS A 139 -4.85 1.58 33.24
C LYS A 139 -5.73 0.95 32.17
N ALA A 140 -5.27 -0.19 31.65
CA ALA A 140 -6.07 -1.02 30.77
C ALA A 140 -6.70 -2.19 31.53
N VAL A 141 -7.96 -2.48 31.20
CA VAL A 141 -8.69 -3.67 31.67
C VAL A 141 -9.11 -4.48 30.45
N ARG A 142 -8.73 -5.76 30.45
CA ARG A 142 -9.28 -6.76 29.52
C ARG A 142 -10.73 -7.03 29.91
N LEU A 143 -11.68 -6.62 29.08
CA LEU A 143 -13.11 -6.78 29.36
C LEU A 143 -13.60 -8.17 29.00
N VAL A 144 -13.23 -8.65 27.81
CA VAL A 144 -13.61 -9.97 27.28
C VAL A 144 -12.43 -10.56 26.51
N THR A 145 -12.19 -11.86 26.66
CA THR A 145 -11.18 -12.62 25.92
C THR A 145 -11.73 -13.93 25.36
N ARG A 146 -11.09 -14.46 24.32
CA ARG A 146 -11.40 -15.80 23.78
C ARG A 146 -11.30 -16.84 24.88
N GLY A 147 -12.31 -17.71 24.96
CA GLY A 147 -12.46 -18.73 25.98
C GLY A 147 -13.36 -18.31 27.15
N ASP A 148 -13.63 -17.01 27.31
CA ASP A 148 -14.53 -16.54 28.38
C ASP A 148 -15.95 -17.12 28.20
N PRO A 149 -16.66 -17.41 29.29
CA PRO A 149 -18.01 -17.95 29.24
C PRO A 149 -18.98 -16.94 28.61
N ALA A 150 -19.75 -17.38 27.63
CA ALA A 150 -20.79 -16.56 27.03
C ALA A 150 -22.11 -16.70 27.83
N PRO A 151 -22.89 -15.61 28.00
CA PRO A 151 -24.23 -15.72 28.56
C PRO A 151 -25.09 -16.67 27.71
N GLY A 152 -25.79 -17.61 28.36
CA GLY A 152 -26.58 -18.64 27.68
C GLY A 152 -25.82 -19.94 27.37
N GLY A 153 -24.52 -20.02 27.70
CA GLY A 153 -23.70 -21.24 27.60
C GLY A 153 -22.67 -21.20 26.46
N GLY A 154 -21.66 -22.07 26.54
CA GLY A 154 -20.51 -22.06 25.63
C GLY A 154 -19.45 -21.01 25.99
N SER A 155 -18.53 -20.75 25.08
CA SER A 155 -17.44 -19.77 25.26
C SER A 155 -17.20 -18.92 24.02
N PHE A 156 -16.72 -17.69 24.22
CA PHE A 156 -16.36 -16.80 23.12
C PHE A 156 -15.18 -17.37 22.32
N GLU A 157 -15.36 -17.49 21.00
CA GLU A 157 -14.34 -18.00 20.10
C GLU A 157 -13.65 -16.88 19.30
N PHE A 158 -14.46 -15.98 18.74
CA PHE A 158 -13.98 -14.80 18.00
C PHE A 158 -14.82 -13.59 18.37
N LEU A 159 -14.14 -12.46 18.60
CA LEU A 159 -14.75 -11.17 18.87
C LEU A 159 -14.76 -10.33 17.58
N GLY A 160 -15.80 -9.53 17.40
CA GLY A 160 -15.94 -8.61 16.27
C GLY A 160 -14.88 -7.52 16.24
N SER A 161 -14.61 -6.98 15.06
CA SER A 161 -13.53 -5.98 14.84
C SER A 161 -13.98 -4.51 15.00
N ARG A 162 -15.24 -4.29 15.39
CA ARG A 162 -15.88 -2.97 15.52
C ARG A 162 -16.74 -2.90 16.81
N PRO A 163 -16.22 -3.25 17.99
CA PRO A 163 -16.92 -2.95 19.22
C PRO A 163 -17.00 -1.43 19.42
N VAL A 164 -18.03 -0.98 20.14
CA VAL A 164 -18.30 0.44 20.40
C VAL A 164 -18.51 0.67 21.88
N LEU A 165 -18.18 1.86 22.35
CA LEU A 165 -18.19 2.28 23.74
C LEU A 165 -19.24 3.38 23.92
N ASN A 166 -19.91 3.44 25.07
CA ASN A 166 -20.67 4.63 25.46
C ASN A 166 -19.96 5.41 26.58
N ASP A 167 -20.50 6.58 26.91
CA ASP A 167 -19.93 7.46 27.95
C ASP A 167 -20.03 6.89 29.37
N SER A 168 -20.88 5.89 29.60
CA SER A 168 -20.95 5.17 30.87
C SER A 168 -19.94 4.02 31.00
N GLY A 169 -19.08 3.81 29.99
CA GLY A 169 -18.09 2.73 30.00
C GLY A 169 -18.65 1.35 29.61
N VAL A 170 -19.86 1.30 29.03
CA VAL A 170 -20.47 0.06 28.52
C VAL A 170 -20.03 -0.14 27.07
N VAL A 171 -19.57 -1.35 26.76
CA VAL A 171 -19.13 -1.74 25.43
C VAL A 171 -20.16 -2.66 24.80
N ALA A 172 -20.62 -2.35 23.57
CA ALA A 172 -21.39 -3.25 22.74
C ALA A 172 -20.50 -3.92 21.69
N PHE A 173 -20.69 -5.22 21.48
CA PHE A 173 -19.88 -5.99 20.54
C PHE A 173 -20.62 -7.19 19.97
N VAL A 174 -20.17 -7.65 18.80
CA VAL A 174 -20.60 -8.90 18.18
C VAL A 174 -19.59 -10.01 18.43
N ALA A 175 -20.03 -11.26 18.57
CA ALA A 175 -19.11 -12.38 18.77
C ALA A 175 -19.63 -13.69 18.19
N ILE A 176 -18.68 -14.59 17.89
CA ILE A 176 -18.93 -16.02 17.68
C ILE A 176 -18.75 -16.74 19.02
N VAL A 177 -19.74 -17.52 19.41
CA VAL A 177 -19.74 -18.39 20.58
C VAL A 177 -19.66 -19.84 20.14
N ARG A 178 -18.73 -20.58 20.76
CA ARG A 178 -18.55 -22.02 20.59
C ARG A 178 -19.36 -22.74 21.66
N VAL A 179 -20.37 -23.49 21.22
CA VAL A 179 -21.20 -24.31 22.12
C VAL A 179 -20.79 -25.79 22.00
N PRO A 180 -20.46 -26.47 23.10
CA PRO A 180 -20.22 -27.92 23.07
C PRO A 180 -21.52 -28.68 22.76
N ALA A 181 -21.58 -29.42 21.65
CA ALA A 181 -22.73 -30.25 21.28
C ALA A 181 -22.29 -31.63 20.77
N GLY A 182 -21.92 -32.55 21.66
CA GLY A 182 -21.49 -33.91 21.28
C GLY A 182 -20.22 -33.93 20.41
N ARG A 183 -20.13 -34.82 19.40
CA ARG A 183 -18.93 -35.00 18.52
C ARG A 183 -18.65 -33.83 17.55
N ARG A 184 -19.47 -32.77 17.50
CA ARG A 184 -19.24 -31.59 16.64
C ARG A 184 -19.47 -30.30 17.44
N SER A 185 -18.63 -29.28 17.21
CA SER A 185 -18.88 -27.94 17.74
C SER A 185 -19.71 -27.14 16.74
N ASN A 186 -20.79 -26.52 17.22
CA ASN A 186 -21.57 -25.58 16.42
C ASN A 186 -21.09 -24.15 16.73
N GLU A 187 -20.92 -23.35 15.68
CA GLU A 187 -20.66 -21.91 15.80
C GLU A 187 -22.01 -21.19 15.88
N THR A 188 -22.12 -20.31 16.87
CA THR A 188 -23.29 -19.45 17.06
C THR A 188 -22.84 -17.99 17.09
N THR A 189 -23.68 -17.06 16.66
CA THR A 189 -23.36 -15.61 16.62
C THR A 189 -24.34 -14.81 17.45
N GLY A 190 -23.86 -13.79 18.17
CA GLY A 190 -24.70 -12.95 19.02
C GLY A 190 -24.18 -11.51 19.20
N VAL A 191 -25.03 -10.68 19.79
CA VAL A 191 -24.74 -9.28 20.17
C VAL A 191 -24.74 -9.20 21.69
N PHE A 192 -23.70 -8.62 22.25
CA PHE A 192 -23.43 -8.60 23.68
C PHE A 192 -23.06 -7.21 24.15
N THR A 193 -23.26 -6.95 25.44
CA THR A 193 -22.66 -5.82 26.14
C THR A 193 -21.76 -6.31 27.27
N VAL A 194 -20.75 -5.51 27.61
CA VAL A 194 -19.92 -5.69 28.78
C VAL A 194 -19.68 -4.34 29.46
N ASP A 195 -19.82 -4.29 30.78
CA ASP A 195 -19.53 -3.08 31.56
C ASP A 195 -18.11 -3.11 32.14
N GLY A 196 -17.68 -1.99 32.75
CA GLY A 196 -16.37 -1.89 33.41
C GLY A 196 -16.15 -2.88 34.57
N SER A 197 -17.20 -3.51 35.09
CA SER A 197 -17.10 -4.59 36.08
C SER A 197 -16.89 -5.98 35.46
N ARG A 198 -16.78 -6.05 34.11
CA ARG A 198 -16.69 -7.26 33.30
C ARG A 198 -17.96 -8.12 33.32
N ARG A 199 -19.11 -7.52 33.62
CA ARG A 199 -20.39 -8.21 33.54
C ARG A 199 -20.87 -8.24 32.10
N VAL A 200 -20.90 -9.43 31.50
CA VAL A 200 -21.36 -9.64 30.14
C VAL A 200 -22.86 -9.94 30.11
N SER A 201 -23.60 -9.26 29.23
CA SER A 201 -25.03 -9.50 28.99
C SER A 201 -25.28 -9.82 27.51
N ALA A 202 -26.16 -10.78 27.23
CA ALA A 202 -26.59 -11.07 25.87
C ALA A 202 -27.80 -10.19 25.51
N LEU A 203 -27.65 -9.36 24.47
CA LEU A 203 -28.75 -8.59 23.88
C LEU A 203 -29.46 -9.41 22.80
N LEU A 204 -28.65 -10.11 22.01
CA LEU A 204 -29.08 -11.12 21.07
C LEU A 204 -28.40 -12.45 21.46
N PRO A 205 -29.15 -13.44 21.99
CA PRO A 205 -28.61 -14.75 22.30
C PRO A 205 -27.97 -15.41 21.08
N ALA A 206 -26.95 -16.24 21.32
CA ALA A 206 -26.18 -16.83 20.24
C ALA A 206 -27.04 -17.75 19.37
N GLN A 207 -27.14 -17.46 18.07
CA GLN A 207 -27.96 -18.20 17.10
C GLN A 207 -27.10 -19.08 16.18
N PRO A 208 -27.54 -20.29 15.79
CA PRO A 208 -26.81 -21.13 14.85
C PRO A 208 -26.67 -20.46 13.49
N VAL A 209 -25.44 -20.47 12.95
CA VAL A 209 -25.15 -19.93 11.61
C VAL A 209 -24.24 -20.85 10.81
N THR A 210 -24.25 -20.70 9.49
CA THR A 210 -23.25 -21.35 8.63
C THR A 210 -21.89 -20.66 8.81
N ARG A 211 -20.78 -21.37 8.51
CA ARG A 211 -19.42 -20.81 8.61
C ARG A 211 -19.19 -19.58 7.72
N THR A 212 -19.86 -19.49 6.58
CA THR A 212 -19.74 -18.34 5.69
C THR A 212 -20.40 -17.11 6.31
N VAL A 213 -21.59 -17.30 6.90
CA VAL A 213 -22.33 -16.25 7.61
C VAL A 213 -21.60 -15.81 8.88
N SER A 214 -20.95 -16.73 9.60
CA SER A 214 -20.21 -16.40 10.84
C SER A 214 -19.05 -15.42 10.61
N ARG A 215 -18.33 -15.54 9.50
CA ARG A 215 -17.24 -14.60 9.15
C ARG A 215 -17.73 -13.21 8.75
N ALA A 216 -18.85 -13.13 8.04
CA ALA A 216 -19.48 -11.86 7.68
C ALA A 216 -20.03 -11.14 8.93
N PHE A 217 -20.59 -11.91 9.87
CA PHE A 217 -21.14 -11.38 11.13
C PHE A 217 -20.10 -10.63 11.98
N LEU A 218 -18.85 -11.11 12.03
CA LEU A 218 -17.77 -10.46 12.78
C LEU A 218 -17.40 -9.05 12.28
N ARG A 219 -17.81 -8.69 11.06
CA ARG A 219 -17.59 -7.36 10.46
C ARG A 219 -18.77 -6.41 10.68
N ARG A 220 -19.90 -6.90 11.18
CA ARG A 220 -21.15 -6.15 11.26
C ARG A 220 -21.04 -5.01 12.28
N ALA A 221 -21.51 -3.84 11.89
CA ALA A 221 -21.56 -2.68 12.77
C ALA A 221 -22.60 -2.89 13.89
N VAL A 222 -22.28 -2.35 15.06
CA VAL A 222 -23.16 -2.21 16.22
C VAL A 222 -22.93 -0.81 16.77
N ALA A 223 -23.97 -0.19 17.32
CA ALA A 223 -23.91 1.14 17.90
C ALA A 223 -24.52 1.13 19.31
N ILE A 224 -24.03 2.00 20.18
CA ILE A 224 -24.54 2.18 21.55
C ILE A 224 -24.62 3.67 21.87
N ASN A 225 -25.71 4.11 22.51
CA ASN A 225 -25.84 5.49 22.98
C ASN A 225 -25.53 5.62 24.49
N GLY A 226 -25.53 6.86 24.99
CA GLY A 226 -25.27 7.17 26.40
C GLY A 226 -26.24 6.51 27.39
N ALA A 227 -27.48 6.23 26.98
CA ALA A 227 -28.46 5.52 27.82
C ALA A 227 -28.24 3.99 27.85
N GLY A 228 -27.36 3.46 26.99
CA GLY A 228 -27.12 2.02 26.83
C GLY A 228 -28.07 1.34 25.85
N ALA A 229 -28.83 2.11 25.05
CA ALA A 229 -29.59 1.54 23.95
C ALA A 229 -28.62 1.10 22.85
N VAL A 230 -28.85 -0.08 22.28
CA VAL A 230 -27.94 -0.69 21.30
C VAL A 230 -28.68 -0.92 20.00
N ALA A 231 -28.11 -0.42 18.90
CA ALA A 231 -28.62 -0.64 17.55
C ALA A 231 -27.70 -1.57 16.75
N PHE A 232 -28.31 -2.44 15.95
CA PHE A 232 -27.62 -3.32 15.02
C PHE A 232 -28.51 -3.69 13.84
N THR A 233 -27.91 -4.00 12.69
CA THR A 233 -28.63 -4.64 11.58
C THR A 233 -28.43 -6.15 11.65
N GLY A 234 -29.35 -6.94 11.11
CA GLY A 234 -29.19 -8.40 11.10
C GLY A 234 -30.43 -9.16 10.70
N VAL A 235 -30.35 -10.48 10.89
CA VAL A 235 -31.51 -11.36 10.86
C VAL A 235 -31.79 -11.80 12.28
N PHE A 236 -33.02 -11.60 12.74
CA PHE A 236 -33.51 -12.07 14.02
C PHE A 236 -34.82 -12.84 13.83
N GLY A 237 -34.79 -14.14 14.15
CA GLY A 237 -35.90 -15.02 13.83
C GLY A 237 -36.11 -15.09 12.31
N SER A 238 -37.29 -14.71 11.83
CA SER A 238 -37.61 -14.62 10.40
C SER A 238 -37.50 -13.19 9.84
N VAL A 239 -37.06 -12.23 10.64
CA VAL A 239 -37.04 -10.81 10.27
C VAL A 239 -35.61 -10.38 9.97
N GLU A 240 -35.35 -9.96 8.74
CA GLU A 240 -34.18 -9.15 8.40
C GLU A 240 -34.52 -7.67 8.66
N GLY A 241 -33.69 -6.99 9.44
CA GLY A 241 -34.04 -5.66 9.96
C GLY A 241 -32.88 -4.86 10.53
N ALA A 242 -33.16 -3.59 10.80
CA ALA A 242 -32.45 -2.79 11.78
C ALA A 242 -33.20 -2.87 13.11
N PHE A 243 -32.49 -3.14 14.19
CA PHE A 243 -33.05 -3.38 15.52
C PHE A 243 -32.50 -2.38 16.53
N LEU A 244 -33.34 -2.01 17.49
CA LEU A 244 -33.00 -1.22 18.66
C LEU A 244 -33.33 -2.02 19.92
N PHE A 245 -32.31 -2.29 20.71
CA PHE A 245 -32.43 -2.77 22.08
C PHE A 245 -32.55 -1.57 23.02
N SER A 246 -33.62 -1.52 23.81
CA SER A 246 -33.77 -0.58 24.91
C SER A 246 -33.14 -1.15 26.19
N PRO A 247 -32.47 -0.34 27.02
CA PRO A 247 -31.99 -0.74 28.34
C PRO A 247 -33.08 -1.34 29.24
N ALA A 248 -34.36 -1.02 28.99
CA ALA A 248 -35.51 -1.60 29.66
C ALA A 248 -35.77 -3.09 29.29
N GLY A 249 -34.95 -3.68 28.41
CA GLY A 249 -34.98 -5.11 28.07
C GLY A 249 -35.77 -5.46 26.81
N SER A 250 -36.28 -4.47 26.06
CA SER A 250 -37.04 -4.71 24.83
C SER A 250 -36.17 -4.60 23.59
N LEU A 251 -36.14 -5.66 22.76
CA LEU A 251 -35.59 -5.62 21.41
C LEU A 251 -36.70 -5.34 20.40
N THR A 252 -36.58 -4.25 19.63
CA THR A 252 -37.60 -3.82 18.67
C THR A 252 -37.00 -3.65 17.27
N PRO A 253 -37.61 -4.20 16.22
CA PRO A 253 -37.26 -3.83 14.85
C PRO A 253 -37.74 -2.40 14.57
N VAL A 254 -36.80 -1.52 14.22
CA VAL A 254 -37.10 -0.14 13.81
C VAL A 254 -37.27 -0.01 12.30
N ALA A 255 -36.76 -0.98 11.53
CA ALA A 255 -36.98 -1.14 10.09
C ALA A 255 -36.89 -2.63 9.72
N ARG A 256 -37.59 -3.05 8.67
CA ARG A 256 -37.61 -4.42 8.14
C ARG A 256 -37.38 -4.44 6.64
N ALA A 257 -36.75 -5.50 6.15
CA ALA A 257 -36.70 -5.78 4.73
C ALA A 257 -38.14 -5.88 4.20
N GLY A 258 -38.43 -5.13 3.15
CA GLY A 258 -39.74 -4.98 2.55
C GLY A 258 -40.53 -3.75 2.96
N ASP A 259 -40.08 -2.99 3.96
CA ASP A 259 -40.68 -1.69 4.30
C ASP A 259 -40.59 -0.73 3.10
N LEU A 260 -41.62 0.12 2.95
CA LEU A 260 -41.67 1.16 1.92
C LEU A 260 -41.14 2.47 2.48
N ILE A 261 -40.16 3.06 1.81
CA ILE A 261 -39.54 4.34 2.18
C ILE A 261 -39.58 5.24 0.95
N GLY A 262 -40.36 6.32 1.00
CA GLY A 262 -40.54 7.21 -0.15
C GLY A 262 -41.07 6.50 -1.41
N GLY A 263 -41.80 5.39 -1.25
CA GLY A 263 -42.33 4.58 -2.35
C GLY A 263 -41.39 3.49 -2.90
N GLU A 264 -40.13 3.46 -2.46
CA GLU A 264 -39.17 2.41 -2.82
C GLU A 264 -39.13 1.34 -1.71
N ARG A 265 -38.93 0.07 -2.10
CA ARG A 265 -38.87 -1.05 -1.16
C ARG A 265 -37.45 -1.24 -0.64
N LEU A 266 -37.30 -1.28 0.67
CA LEU A 266 -36.04 -1.65 1.32
C LEU A 266 -35.76 -3.13 1.06
N ALA A 267 -34.72 -3.44 0.30
CA ALA A 267 -34.39 -4.82 -0.09
C ALA A 267 -33.57 -5.56 0.98
N GLY A 268 -32.78 -4.81 1.77
CA GLY A 268 -31.93 -5.37 2.81
C GLY A 268 -31.14 -4.28 3.54
N PHE A 269 -30.11 -4.69 4.27
CA PHE A 269 -29.31 -3.82 5.12
C PHE A 269 -27.83 -4.09 4.91
N ASP A 270 -27.04 -3.04 4.67
CA ASP A 270 -25.61 -3.18 4.60
C ASP A 270 -25.03 -3.40 6.02
N PRO A 271 -24.15 -4.41 6.23
CA PRO A 271 -23.48 -4.60 7.51
C PRO A 271 -22.45 -3.52 7.87
N GLU A 272 -22.09 -2.61 6.96
CA GLU A 272 -21.08 -1.57 7.17
C GLU A 272 -21.47 -0.53 8.21
N TYR A 273 -22.75 -0.13 8.26
CA TYR A 273 -23.17 0.97 9.13
C TYR A 273 -24.52 0.80 9.84
N VAL A 274 -24.48 1.12 11.14
CA VAL A 274 -25.63 1.41 12.00
C VAL A 274 -25.18 2.40 13.08
N GLY A 275 -26.07 3.29 13.50
CA GLY A 275 -25.83 4.30 14.52
C GLY A 275 -27.09 4.53 15.36
N VAL A 276 -26.91 4.96 16.60
CA VAL A 276 -28.02 5.34 17.49
C VAL A 276 -27.66 6.59 18.28
N ASP A 277 -28.54 7.60 18.27
CA ASP A 277 -28.37 8.83 19.05
C ASP A 277 -28.98 8.69 20.46
N SER A 278 -28.76 9.68 21.33
CA SER A 278 -29.33 9.73 22.69
C SER A 278 -30.86 9.70 22.75
N SER A 279 -31.55 10.12 21.68
CA SER A 279 -33.02 10.06 21.58
C SER A 279 -33.55 8.68 21.18
N GLY A 280 -32.67 7.76 20.78
CA GLY A 280 -33.03 6.44 20.25
C GLY A 280 -33.36 6.45 18.77
N ARG A 281 -33.03 7.53 18.05
CA ARG A 281 -33.06 7.56 16.58
C ARG A 281 -31.99 6.63 16.06
N VAL A 282 -32.34 5.79 15.08
CA VAL A 282 -31.40 4.85 14.48
C VAL A 282 -31.11 5.27 13.05
N ALA A 283 -29.83 5.42 12.73
CA ALA A 283 -29.37 5.55 11.35
C ALA A 283 -28.78 4.21 10.89
N PHE A 284 -28.98 3.83 9.63
CA PHE A 284 -28.41 2.63 9.06
C PHE A 284 -28.27 2.75 7.55
N GLU A 285 -27.41 1.94 6.95
CA GLU A 285 -27.31 1.83 5.51
C GLU A 285 -28.32 0.79 4.97
N GLY A 286 -29.34 1.28 4.29
CA GLY A 286 -30.39 0.47 3.67
C GLY A 286 -30.07 0.16 2.21
N ILE A 287 -30.27 -1.08 1.79
CA ILE A 287 -30.06 -1.51 0.40
C ILE A 287 -31.37 -1.37 -0.37
N PHE A 288 -31.34 -0.61 -1.47
CA PHE A 288 -32.46 -0.44 -2.38
C PHE A 288 -32.10 -0.92 -3.79
N ALA A 289 -33.09 -0.99 -4.69
CA ALA A 289 -32.85 -1.38 -6.08
C ALA A 289 -31.90 -0.40 -6.79
N GLY A 290 -31.99 0.90 -6.44
CA GLY A 290 -31.09 1.95 -6.93
C GLY A 290 -29.75 2.06 -6.18
N GLY A 291 -29.39 1.11 -5.32
CA GLY A 291 -28.16 1.12 -4.52
C GLY A 291 -28.39 1.44 -3.03
N PRO A 292 -27.32 1.37 -2.21
CA PRO A 292 -27.40 1.64 -0.77
C PRO A 292 -27.70 3.13 -0.51
N ARG A 293 -28.40 3.45 0.58
CA ARG A 293 -28.66 4.81 1.04
C ARG A 293 -28.66 4.88 2.57
N LEU A 294 -28.32 6.05 3.11
CA LEU A 294 -28.48 6.33 4.54
C LEU A 294 -29.97 6.49 4.85
N VAL A 295 -30.45 5.71 5.80
CA VAL A 295 -31.83 5.72 6.27
C VAL A 295 -31.86 6.08 7.75
N ILE A 296 -32.77 6.96 8.13
CA ILE A 296 -33.07 7.32 9.51
C ILE A 296 -34.43 6.74 9.91
N ALA A 297 -34.44 6.01 11.03
CA ALA A 297 -35.63 5.56 11.73
C ALA A 297 -35.84 6.40 13.00
N ALA A 298 -36.95 7.14 13.05
CA ALA A 298 -37.28 8.04 14.16
C ALA A 298 -38.79 8.03 14.42
N GLY A 299 -39.22 7.83 15.67
CA GLY A 299 -40.64 7.92 16.04
C GLY A 299 -41.58 7.01 15.22
N GLY A 300 -41.07 5.85 14.77
CA GLY A 300 -41.82 4.91 13.92
C GLY A 300 -41.88 5.28 12.43
N SER A 301 -41.23 6.35 12.01
CA SER A 301 -41.10 6.75 10.60
C SER A 301 -39.73 6.38 10.04
N LEU A 302 -39.68 6.09 8.74
CA LEU A 302 -38.47 5.80 7.99
C LEU A 302 -38.27 6.86 6.90
N ALA A 303 -37.07 7.41 6.81
CA ALA A 303 -36.69 8.36 5.78
C ALA A 303 -35.32 8.03 5.20
N ALA A 304 -35.22 7.91 3.87
CA ALA A 304 -33.93 7.91 3.19
C ALA A 304 -33.45 9.37 3.08
N VAL A 305 -32.28 9.66 3.66
CA VAL A 305 -31.78 11.04 3.82
C VAL A 305 -30.56 11.35 2.95
N SER A 306 -30.07 10.37 2.19
CA SER A 306 -29.02 10.54 1.21
C SER A 306 -29.45 10.10 -0.18
N GLY A 307 -28.73 10.57 -1.20
CA GLY A 307 -28.68 9.88 -2.49
C GLY A 307 -28.02 8.49 -2.38
N PRO A 308 -27.88 7.77 -3.51
CA PRO A 308 -27.14 6.51 -3.54
C PRO A 308 -25.71 6.66 -2.99
N LEU A 309 -25.34 5.77 -2.08
CA LEU A 309 -24.02 5.69 -1.42
C LEU A 309 -23.15 4.60 -2.05
N GLN A 310 -23.24 4.44 -3.37
CA GLN A 310 -22.39 3.47 -4.07
C GLN A 310 -20.91 3.80 -3.78
N ASP A 311 -20.12 2.76 -3.51
CA ASP A 311 -18.70 2.83 -3.14
C ASP A 311 -18.39 3.59 -1.84
N ALA A 312 -19.41 3.98 -1.07
CA ALA A 312 -19.23 4.50 0.28
C ALA A 312 -18.72 3.38 1.20
N HIS A 313 -17.77 3.72 2.06
CA HIS A 313 -17.18 2.80 3.01
C HIS A 313 -16.57 3.55 4.18
N ALA A 314 -16.10 2.79 5.18
CA ALA A 314 -15.38 3.33 6.34
C ALA A 314 -16.17 4.42 7.09
N PHE A 315 -17.47 4.18 7.29
CA PHE A 315 -18.33 5.04 8.09
C PHE A 315 -17.77 5.27 9.50
N ALA A 316 -17.99 6.49 10.01
CA ALA A 316 -17.68 6.84 11.38
C ALA A 316 -18.43 5.90 12.35
N PRO A 317 -17.78 5.47 13.46
CA PRO A 317 -18.32 4.43 14.33
C PRO A 317 -19.59 4.82 15.10
N ARG A 318 -19.91 6.12 15.18
CA ARG A 318 -21.05 6.64 15.95
C ARG A 318 -21.89 7.61 15.12
N LEU A 319 -23.20 7.60 15.39
CA LEU A 319 -24.11 8.69 15.06
C LEU A 319 -24.01 9.72 16.19
N THR A 320 -23.81 10.99 15.87
CA THR A 320 -23.80 12.04 16.90
C THR A 320 -25.21 12.35 17.37
N ASP A 321 -25.35 13.05 18.50
CA ASP A 321 -26.66 13.43 19.05
C ASP A 321 -27.43 14.43 18.15
N SER A 322 -26.71 15.24 17.39
CA SER A 322 -27.26 16.07 16.31
C SER A 322 -27.53 15.30 15.01
N GLY A 323 -27.31 13.98 14.98
CA GLY A 323 -27.57 13.12 13.84
C GLY A 323 -26.52 13.18 12.74
N ARG A 324 -25.28 13.59 13.08
CA ARG A 324 -24.18 13.70 12.12
C ARG A 324 -23.46 12.37 11.94
N ILE A 325 -22.90 12.19 10.75
CA ILE A 325 -22.04 11.06 10.41
C ILE A 325 -21.08 11.44 9.28
N ALA A 326 -19.88 10.84 9.26
CA ALA A 326 -18.94 10.92 8.15
C ALA A 326 -18.59 9.54 7.56
N TRP A 327 -18.17 9.51 6.30
CA TRP A 327 -17.74 8.30 5.57
C TRP A 327 -16.74 8.67 4.46
N VAL A 328 -16.17 7.65 3.81
CA VAL A 328 -15.36 7.82 2.61
C VAL A 328 -16.18 7.41 1.40
N ARG A 329 -16.21 8.23 0.35
CA ARG A 329 -16.80 7.91 -0.96
C ARG A 329 -15.97 8.55 -2.06
N ASP A 330 -15.69 7.81 -3.14
CA ASP A 330 -14.88 8.29 -4.27
C ASP A 330 -13.53 8.93 -3.85
N GLY A 331 -12.88 8.35 -2.84
CA GLY A 331 -11.61 8.86 -2.30
C GLY A 331 -11.72 10.19 -1.54
N ARG A 332 -12.93 10.60 -1.13
CA ARG A 332 -13.18 11.83 -0.37
C ARG A 332 -13.89 11.53 0.94
N VAL A 333 -13.60 12.34 1.95
CA VAL A 333 -14.38 12.31 3.20
C VAL A 333 -15.62 13.18 3.00
N GLU A 334 -16.79 12.59 3.24
CA GLU A 334 -18.07 13.29 3.25
C GLU A 334 -18.67 13.25 4.66
N SER A 335 -19.47 14.26 4.98
CA SER A 335 -20.27 14.31 6.20
C SER A 335 -21.71 14.66 5.91
N TYR A 336 -22.62 13.98 6.60
CA TYR A 336 -24.02 14.36 6.75
C TYR A 336 -24.17 15.19 8.03
N ASP A 337 -24.76 16.37 7.93
CA ASP A 337 -24.93 17.31 9.04
C ASP A 337 -26.29 17.22 9.75
N GLY A 338 -27.16 16.31 9.34
CA GLY A 338 -28.56 16.27 9.77
C GLY A 338 -29.53 16.67 8.66
N GLU A 339 -29.07 17.39 7.63
CA GLU A 339 -29.88 17.86 6.50
C GLU A 339 -29.41 17.30 5.16
N SER A 340 -28.10 17.34 4.88
CA SER A 340 -27.53 16.90 3.61
C SER A 340 -26.09 16.41 3.73
N ALA A 341 -25.67 15.59 2.77
CA ALA A 341 -24.29 15.14 2.66
C ALA A 341 -23.44 16.15 1.87
N HIS A 342 -22.24 16.46 2.37
CA HIS A 342 -21.29 17.35 1.71
C HIS A 342 -19.83 16.91 1.95
N PRO A 343 -18.90 17.24 1.04
CA PRO A 343 -17.48 16.96 1.25
C PRO A 343 -16.94 17.76 2.44
N VAL A 344 -16.18 17.10 3.30
CA VAL A 344 -15.55 17.70 4.50
C VAL A 344 -14.36 18.59 4.09
N VAL A 345 -13.59 18.12 3.12
CA VAL A 345 -12.43 18.82 2.58
C VAL A 345 -12.26 18.47 1.12
N ALA A 346 -11.80 19.43 0.31
CA ALA A 346 -11.33 19.12 -1.03
C ALA A 346 -9.99 18.36 -0.95
N PRO A 347 -9.75 17.30 -1.75
CA PRO A 347 -8.47 16.57 -1.74
C PRO A 347 -7.24 17.47 -1.89
N ASP A 348 -7.38 18.62 -2.54
CA ASP A 348 -6.30 19.56 -2.80
C ASP A 348 -6.07 20.61 -1.69
N ALA A 349 -6.89 20.58 -0.64
CA ALA A 349 -6.86 21.54 0.46
C ALA A 349 -6.20 21.00 1.74
N THR A 350 -5.57 19.82 1.69
CA THR A 350 -4.98 19.23 2.90
C THR A 350 -3.56 19.75 3.18
N PRO A 351 -3.17 19.89 4.45
CA PRO A 351 -1.80 20.25 4.82
C PRO A 351 -0.72 19.22 4.45
N VAL A 352 -1.12 18.01 4.05
CA VAL A 352 -0.20 16.95 3.60
C VAL A 352 0.22 17.17 2.14
N GLY A 353 -0.69 17.72 1.34
CA GLY A 353 -0.50 17.98 -0.09
C GLY A 353 -1.80 17.76 -0.87
N PRO A 354 -1.77 17.96 -2.20
CA PRO A 354 -2.92 17.67 -3.04
C PRO A 354 -3.18 16.18 -3.22
N SER A 355 -4.42 15.84 -3.59
CA SER A 355 -4.84 14.49 -3.98
C SER A 355 -4.37 13.37 -3.03
N VAL A 356 -4.62 13.55 -1.74
CA VAL A 356 -4.32 12.54 -0.71
C VAL A 356 -5.31 11.38 -0.75
N SER A 357 -4.84 10.18 -0.43
CA SER A 357 -5.72 9.09 -0.02
C SER A 357 -6.19 9.35 1.40
N VAL A 358 -7.49 9.21 1.64
CA VAL A 358 -8.11 9.45 2.96
C VAL A 358 -8.75 8.17 3.49
N SER A 359 -8.75 8.00 4.81
CA SER A 359 -9.38 6.84 5.44
C SER A 359 -9.78 7.10 6.88
N SER A 360 -10.61 6.19 7.41
CA SER A 360 -11.02 6.15 8.82
C SER A 360 -11.56 7.48 9.38
N PRO A 361 -12.56 8.10 8.73
CA PRO A 361 -13.19 9.30 9.26
C PRO A 361 -13.93 9.00 10.56
N SER A 362 -13.89 9.96 11.47
CA SER A 362 -14.67 10.00 12.70
C SER A 362 -15.15 11.44 12.91
N ILE A 363 -16.34 11.62 13.45
CA ILE A 363 -16.98 12.93 13.61
C ILE A 363 -17.53 13.06 15.02
N ASN A 364 -17.46 14.26 15.57
CA ASN A 364 -18.08 14.60 16.85
C ASN A 364 -19.30 15.51 16.69
N ASP A 365 -20.04 15.73 17.77
CA ASP A 365 -21.29 16.49 17.72
C ASP A 365 -21.10 17.97 17.34
N GLY A 366 -19.91 18.52 17.60
CA GLY A 366 -19.49 19.84 17.13
C GLY A 366 -19.21 19.94 15.62
N GLY A 367 -19.32 18.83 14.88
CA GLY A 367 -19.07 18.77 13.43
C GLY A 367 -17.58 18.73 13.06
N VAL A 368 -16.69 18.47 14.01
CA VAL A 368 -15.26 18.29 13.74
C VAL A 368 -15.05 16.88 13.22
N VAL A 369 -14.40 16.75 12.06
CA VAL A 369 -14.10 15.47 11.43
C VAL A 369 -12.61 15.18 11.51
N ALA A 370 -12.23 14.09 12.17
CA ALA A 370 -10.88 13.57 12.22
C ALA A 370 -10.71 12.39 11.25
N PHE A 371 -9.62 12.34 10.51
CA PHE A 371 -9.35 11.27 9.53
C PHE A 371 -7.85 11.12 9.26
N ALA A 372 -7.47 9.97 8.69
CA ALA A 372 -6.11 9.72 8.22
C ALA A 372 -5.97 10.16 6.76
N ALA A 373 -4.83 10.77 6.42
CA ALA A 373 -4.48 11.19 5.07
C ALA A 373 -3.07 10.70 4.70
N ARG A 374 -2.87 10.28 3.45
CA ARG A 374 -1.56 9.86 2.92
C ARG A 374 -1.35 10.39 1.51
N GLN A 375 -0.17 10.96 1.26
CA GLN A 375 0.28 11.34 -0.08
C GLN A 375 1.46 10.47 -0.49
N ASP A 376 1.35 9.81 -1.64
CA ASP A 376 2.45 9.08 -2.27
C ASP A 376 3.07 9.89 -3.40
N GLY A 377 4.37 9.71 -3.60
CA GLY A 377 5.11 10.42 -4.63
C GLY A 377 6.45 9.79 -4.98
N LEU A 378 7.02 10.34 -6.04
CA LEU A 378 8.36 10.04 -6.53
C LEU A 378 9.35 11.06 -5.97
N TYR A 379 10.37 10.55 -5.30
CA TYR A 379 11.39 11.37 -4.65
C TYR A 379 12.76 11.12 -5.28
N VAL A 380 13.58 12.16 -5.28
CA VAL A 380 14.99 12.09 -5.63
C VAL A 380 15.84 12.45 -4.43
N ARG A 381 16.81 11.60 -4.11
CA ARG A 381 17.87 11.89 -3.15
C ARG A 381 19.17 12.15 -3.88
N SER A 382 19.76 13.33 -3.69
CA SER A 382 21.07 13.68 -4.26
C SER A 382 21.93 14.37 -3.21
N ARG A 383 23.16 13.85 -2.99
CA ARG A 383 24.13 14.39 -2.01
C ARG A 383 23.56 14.69 -0.61
N GLY A 384 22.64 13.83 -0.15
CA GLY A 384 22.00 13.96 1.18
C GLY A 384 20.70 14.77 1.19
N THR A 385 20.43 15.57 0.17
CA THR A 385 19.15 16.28 0.02
C THR A 385 18.10 15.36 -0.56
N LEU A 386 16.92 15.36 0.03
CA LEU A 386 15.71 14.74 -0.51
C LEU A 386 14.86 15.84 -1.12
N ALA A 387 14.28 15.57 -2.29
CA ALA A 387 13.32 16.45 -2.92
C ALA A 387 12.26 15.63 -3.65
N ARG A 388 11.00 16.08 -3.58
CA ARG A 388 9.92 15.56 -4.41
C ARG A 388 10.14 15.89 -5.90
N VAL A 389 9.95 14.89 -6.76
CA VAL A 389 9.94 15.02 -8.22
C VAL A 389 8.52 15.15 -8.73
N ALA A 390 7.63 14.25 -8.28
CA ALA A 390 6.21 14.22 -8.61
C ALA A 390 5.42 13.61 -7.43
N ALA A 391 4.16 13.96 -7.30
CA ALA A 391 3.20 13.33 -6.40
C ALA A 391 1.94 12.90 -7.17
N ILE A 392 1.19 11.97 -6.58
CA ILE A 392 -0.22 11.79 -6.95
C ILE A 392 -0.94 13.14 -6.81
N GLY A 393 -1.73 13.50 -7.83
CA GLY A 393 -2.41 14.79 -7.97
C GLY A 393 -1.67 15.83 -8.81
N ASP A 394 -0.36 15.69 -9.02
CA ASP A 394 0.37 16.64 -9.87
C ASP A 394 -0.12 16.53 -11.32
N ALA A 395 -0.22 17.67 -12.01
CA ALA A 395 -0.63 17.73 -13.42
C ALA A 395 0.58 17.83 -14.36
N VAL A 396 0.58 17.04 -15.44
CA VAL A 396 1.64 17.01 -16.46
C VAL A 396 1.00 17.07 -17.85
N GLY A 397 1.17 18.20 -18.53
CA GLY A 397 0.62 18.40 -19.88
C GLY A 397 -0.90 18.22 -19.97
N GLY A 398 -1.63 18.62 -18.92
CA GLY A 398 -3.09 18.49 -18.82
C GLY A 398 -3.59 17.16 -18.23
N VAL A 399 -2.70 16.22 -17.91
CA VAL A 399 -3.06 14.93 -17.29
C VAL A 399 -2.71 14.95 -15.80
N THR A 400 -3.67 14.63 -14.93
CA THR A 400 -3.45 14.48 -13.48
C THR A 400 -2.90 13.09 -13.17
N ILE A 401 -1.81 13.03 -12.42
CA ILE A 401 -1.18 11.77 -11.98
C ILE A 401 -2.05 11.10 -10.91
N ALA A 402 -2.42 9.84 -11.13
CA ALA A 402 -3.07 8.97 -10.16
C ALA A 402 -2.12 7.88 -9.62
N THR A 403 -1.21 7.37 -10.47
CA THR A 403 -0.14 6.44 -10.05
C THR A 403 1.18 6.80 -10.71
N ILE A 404 2.28 6.37 -10.08
CA ILE A 404 3.64 6.46 -10.64
C ILE A 404 4.20 5.05 -10.69
N ASP A 405 4.66 4.67 -11.88
CA ASP A 405 5.05 3.30 -12.18
C ASP A 405 6.57 3.24 -12.41
N THR A 406 7.00 2.67 -13.54
CA THR A 406 8.41 2.51 -13.90
C THR A 406 9.16 3.84 -13.90
N GLN A 407 10.32 3.89 -13.24
CA GLN A 407 11.14 5.09 -13.12
C GLN A 407 12.63 4.83 -13.32
N VAL A 408 13.31 5.82 -13.89
CA VAL A 408 14.77 5.83 -14.05
C VAL A 408 15.35 7.19 -13.70
N VAL A 409 16.52 7.19 -13.09
CA VAL A 409 17.30 8.41 -12.87
C VAL A 409 18.65 8.31 -13.56
N ARG A 410 19.02 9.30 -14.37
CA ARG A 410 20.37 9.43 -14.97
C ARG A 410 20.84 10.87 -15.02
N GLY A 411 21.99 11.14 -14.41
CA GLY A 411 22.60 12.48 -14.41
C GLY A 411 21.67 13.57 -13.84
N GLY A 412 20.83 13.21 -12.88
CA GLY A 412 19.84 14.11 -12.25
C GLY A 412 18.57 14.36 -13.06
N THR A 413 18.41 13.72 -14.23
CA THR A 413 17.14 13.64 -14.96
C THR A 413 16.39 12.42 -14.47
N VAL A 414 15.12 12.58 -14.11
CA VAL A 414 14.22 11.49 -13.71
C VAL A 414 13.17 11.33 -14.80
N ALA A 415 13.13 10.18 -15.46
CA ALA A 415 12.05 9.83 -16.39
C ALA A 415 11.19 8.77 -15.73
N PHE A 416 9.88 8.87 -15.87
CA PHE A 416 8.95 7.94 -15.25
C PHE A 416 7.65 7.81 -16.04
N PHE A 417 7.07 6.61 -16.00
CA PHE A 417 5.69 6.40 -16.38
C PHE A 417 4.77 6.75 -15.22
N ALA A 418 3.64 7.36 -15.55
CA ALA A 418 2.55 7.65 -14.63
C ALA A 418 1.22 7.34 -15.33
N ARG A 419 0.14 7.18 -14.56
CA ARG A 419 -1.20 6.94 -15.11
C ARG A 419 -2.19 7.98 -14.61
N SER A 420 -3.19 8.27 -15.42
CA SER A 420 -4.35 9.05 -15.02
C SER A 420 -5.32 8.22 -14.17
N ALA A 421 -6.36 8.86 -13.62
CA ALA A 421 -7.45 8.16 -12.95
C ALA A 421 -8.21 7.19 -13.86
N ALA A 422 -8.22 7.43 -15.18
CA ALA A 422 -8.78 6.51 -16.18
C ALA A 422 -7.84 5.33 -16.50
N GLY A 423 -6.64 5.29 -15.92
CA GLY A 423 -5.61 4.30 -16.20
C GLY A 423 -4.74 4.62 -17.41
N ASP A 424 -4.97 5.77 -18.07
CA ASP A 424 -4.22 6.16 -19.27
C ASP A 424 -2.76 6.53 -18.92
N PRO A 425 -1.77 5.83 -19.50
CA PRO A 425 -0.35 6.06 -19.25
C PRO A 425 0.17 7.34 -19.93
N LEU A 426 1.13 7.97 -19.27
CA LEU A 426 1.97 9.02 -19.80
C LEU A 426 3.44 8.82 -19.40
N LEU A 427 4.34 9.23 -20.29
CA LEU A 427 5.77 9.35 -20.00
C LEU A 427 6.09 10.81 -19.66
N ALA A 428 6.67 11.01 -18.49
CA ALA A 428 7.07 12.32 -18.00
C ALA A 428 8.56 12.36 -17.64
N VAL A 429 9.11 13.58 -17.66
CA VAL A 429 10.44 13.87 -17.17
C VAL A 429 10.38 14.95 -16.10
N GLY A 430 11.04 14.70 -15.00
CA GLY A 430 11.16 15.61 -13.87
C GLY A 430 12.61 15.81 -13.41
N ARG A 431 12.81 16.90 -12.68
CA ARG A 431 14.00 17.15 -11.88
C ARG A 431 13.51 17.79 -10.58
N GLY A 432 13.99 17.32 -9.43
CA GLY A 432 13.51 17.78 -8.13
C GLY A 432 13.40 19.30 -8.03
N GLY A 433 12.23 19.80 -7.63
CA GLY A 433 11.92 21.22 -7.51
C GLY A 433 11.70 21.99 -8.83
N ARG A 434 11.56 21.31 -9.97
CA ARG A 434 11.21 21.92 -11.28
C ARG A 434 9.91 21.36 -11.82
N ALA A 435 9.26 22.13 -12.70
CA ALA A 435 8.05 21.70 -13.39
C ALA A 435 8.29 20.42 -14.21
N LEU A 436 7.30 19.54 -14.19
CA LEU A 436 7.27 18.30 -14.95
C LEU A 436 7.09 18.58 -16.45
N VAL A 437 7.74 17.77 -17.29
CA VAL A 437 7.64 17.85 -18.75
C VAL A 437 6.93 16.59 -19.25
N LYS A 438 5.78 16.77 -19.92
CA LYS A 438 5.14 15.69 -20.69
C LYS A 438 6.05 15.33 -21.87
N VAL A 439 6.42 14.07 -22.00
CA VAL A 439 7.13 13.56 -23.18
C VAL A 439 6.12 13.09 -24.22
N VAL A 440 5.28 12.14 -23.84
CA VAL A 440 4.21 11.53 -24.64
C VAL A 440 3.14 10.97 -23.70
N ALA A 441 1.88 10.91 -24.14
CA ALA A 441 0.79 10.23 -23.44
C ALA A 441 0.01 9.31 -24.38
N GLN A 442 -0.79 8.43 -23.80
CA GLN A 442 -1.76 7.62 -24.53
C GLN A 442 -2.61 8.48 -25.49
N GLY A 443 -2.74 8.02 -26.74
CA GLY A 443 -3.48 8.74 -27.78
C GLY A 443 -2.70 9.86 -28.47
N ASP A 444 -1.51 10.25 -28.00
CA ASP A 444 -0.70 11.24 -28.71
C ASP A 444 -0.26 10.72 -30.09
N PRO A 445 -0.11 11.60 -31.11
CA PRO A 445 0.37 11.20 -32.43
C PRO A 445 1.76 10.57 -32.40
N SER A 446 1.91 9.45 -33.09
CA SER A 446 3.19 8.74 -33.19
C SER A 446 4.01 9.16 -34.43
N PRO A 447 5.35 9.26 -34.34
CA PRO A 447 6.23 9.53 -35.48
C PRO A 447 6.14 8.50 -36.62
N ILE A 448 5.49 7.35 -36.39
CA ILE A 448 5.31 6.31 -37.40
C ILE A 448 3.88 6.28 -37.97
N GLY A 449 3.11 7.35 -37.73
CA GLY A 449 1.66 7.40 -38.01
C GLY A 449 0.86 6.78 -36.86
N GLY A 450 -0.46 7.03 -36.82
CA GLY A 450 -1.32 6.55 -35.74
C GLY A 450 -1.06 7.24 -34.40
N THR A 451 -1.39 6.56 -33.31
CA THR A 451 -1.29 7.09 -31.94
C THR A 451 -0.59 6.12 -31.00
N PHE A 452 0.09 6.63 -29.97
CA PHE A 452 0.68 5.81 -28.91
C PHE A 452 -0.40 5.08 -28.08
N ASP A 453 -0.15 3.80 -27.79
CA ASP A 453 -0.99 2.88 -27.00
C ASP A 453 -0.05 2.08 -26.09
N PHE A 454 0.32 2.61 -24.93
CA PHE A 454 1.40 2.03 -24.12
C PHE A 454 0.96 0.72 -23.45
N ARG A 455 1.39 -0.41 -24.02
CA ARG A 455 1.16 -1.75 -23.43
C ARG A 455 2.39 -2.33 -22.71
N GLU A 456 3.57 -1.81 -23.03
CA GLU A 456 4.86 -2.22 -22.48
C GLU A 456 5.58 -0.99 -21.89
N GLU A 457 6.27 -1.14 -20.75
CA GLU A 457 6.89 -0.04 -20.00
C GLU A 457 8.43 -0.16 -19.94
N PHE A 458 9.10 -0.30 -21.08
CA PHE A 458 10.56 -0.24 -21.11
C PHE A 458 11.06 1.20 -21.22
N LEU A 459 11.96 1.59 -20.31
CA LEU A 459 12.44 2.97 -20.18
C LEU A 459 13.92 3.03 -19.74
N ASP A 460 14.71 3.87 -20.39
CA ASP A 460 15.97 4.38 -19.84
C ASP A 460 16.21 5.81 -20.35
N ALA A 461 17.01 6.60 -19.65
CA ALA A 461 17.29 7.99 -19.99
C ALA A 461 18.78 8.29 -19.92
N ARG A 462 19.24 9.25 -20.73
CA ARG A 462 20.62 9.76 -20.64
C ARG A 462 20.73 11.15 -21.27
N ALA A 463 21.32 12.09 -20.54
CA ALA A 463 21.71 13.39 -21.06
C ALA A 463 20.58 14.16 -21.77
N GLY A 464 19.34 14.11 -21.24
CA GLY A 464 18.17 14.77 -21.83
C GLY A 464 17.48 13.99 -22.95
N HIS A 465 17.95 12.79 -23.25
CA HIS A 465 17.30 11.84 -24.15
C HIS A 465 16.60 10.75 -23.33
N VAL A 466 15.38 10.40 -23.71
CA VAL A 466 14.60 9.30 -23.12
C VAL A 466 14.34 8.26 -24.20
N PHE A 467 14.69 7.01 -23.92
CA PHE A 467 14.45 5.88 -24.80
C PHE A 467 13.34 5.03 -24.19
N PHE A 468 12.32 4.76 -24.98
CA PHE A 468 11.15 4.01 -24.51
C PHE A 468 10.55 3.16 -25.62
N VAL A 469 9.94 2.06 -25.24
CA VAL A 469 9.14 1.22 -26.14
C VAL A 469 7.68 1.62 -25.99
N SER A 470 6.92 1.60 -27.08
CA SER A 470 5.48 1.81 -27.03
C SER A 470 4.80 1.10 -28.19
N SER A 471 3.63 0.51 -27.93
CA SER A 471 2.75 0.05 -28.99
C SER A 471 2.06 1.25 -29.67
N VAL A 472 1.62 1.06 -30.91
CA VAL A 472 1.04 2.10 -31.75
C VAL A 472 -0.21 1.57 -32.43
N THR A 473 -1.32 2.28 -32.27
CA THR A 473 -2.56 2.00 -32.97
C THR A 473 -2.63 2.80 -34.27
N GLY A 474 -2.86 2.12 -35.41
CA GLY A 474 -3.02 2.75 -36.72
C GLY A 474 -1.73 3.31 -37.35
N GLY A 475 -0.56 2.96 -36.81
CA GLY A 475 0.75 3.34 -37.35
C GLY A 475 1.30 2.38 -38.39
N SER A 476 2.47 2.70 -38.94
CA SER A 476 3.18 1.86 -39.92
C SER A 476 3.71 0.54 -39.34
N ALA A 477 3.68 0.40 -38.01
CA ALA A 477 4.02 -0.80 -37.26
C ALA A 477 3.25 -0.76 -35.92
N GLU A 478 3.00 -1.93 -35.34
CA GLU A 478 2.26 -2.05 -34.06
C GLU A 478 3.08 -1.63 -32.84
N GLU A 479 4.41 -1.53 -32.97
CA GLU A 479 5.32 -1.24 -31.87
C GLU A 479 6.65 -0.68 -32.40
N ALA A 480 7.29 0.19 -31.62
CA ALA A 480 8.63 0.67 -31.90
C ALA A 480 9.41 1.09 -30.64
N LEU A 481 10.73 1.08 -30.75
CA LEU A 481 11.65 1.78 -29.86
C LEU A 481 11.77 3.24 -30.31
N PHE A 482 11.47 4.16 -29.40
CA PHE A 482 11.49 5.59 -29.63
C PHE A 482 12.62 6.28 -28.85
N GLU A 483 13.02 7.45 -29.36
CA GLU A 483 13.87 8.41 -28.66
C GLU A 483 13.14 9.75 -28.59
N ALA A 484 13.01 10.27 -27.38
CA ALA A 484 12.60 11.65 -27.13
C ALA A 484 13.81 12.51 -26.75
N ASP A 485 14.02 13.59 -27.50
CA ASP A 485 14.89 14.70 -27.09
C ASP A 485 14.03 15.69 -26.30
N VAL A 486 14.17 15.65 -24.98
CA VAL A 486 13.32 16.43 -24.05
C VAL A 486 13.56 17.93 -24.24
N GLY A 487 14.81 18.34 -24.49
CA GLY A 487 15.15 19.75 -24.67
C GLY A 487 14.65 20.35 -25.98
N ARG A 488 14.42 19.50 -27.00
CA ARG A 488 13.88 19.91 -28.31
C ARG A 488 12.41 19.55 -28.51
N HIS A 489 11.75 18.94 -27.51
CA HIS A 489 10.37 18.45 -27.60
C HIS A 489 10.12 17.60 -28.87
N ARG A 490 11.07 16.71 -29.19
CA ARG A 490 11.00 15.90 -30.42
C ARG A 490 11.09 14.43 -30.09
N VAL A 491 10.14 13.66 -30.60
CA VAL A 491 10.11 12.20 -30.53
C VAL A 491 10.37 11.63 -31.93
N ARG A 492 11.18 10.58 -32.02
CA ARG A 492 11.42 9.83 -33.27
C ARG A 492 11.46 8.33 -33.01
N ALA A 493 11.04 7.54 -34.00
CA ALA A 493 11.27 6.09 -33.98
C ALA A 493 12.72 5.76 -34.38
N LEU A 494 13.31 4.81 -33.67
CA LEU A 494 14.65 4.28 -33.94
C LEU A 494 14.61 2.93 -34.65
N VAL A 495 13.77 2.01 -34.15
CA VAL A 495 13.57 0.65 -34.66
C VAL A 495 12.10 0.30 -34.48
N LYS A 496 11.49 -0.33 -35.48
CA LYS A 496 10.08 -0.72 -35.47
C LYS A 496 9.94 -2.24 -35.54
N ARG A 497 8.84 -2.76 -35.02
CA ARG A 497 8.42 -4.14 -35.28
C ARG A 497 8.27 -4.35 -36.79
N GLY A 498 8.81 -5.47 -37.28
CA GLY A 498 8.89 -5.80 -38.70
C GLY A 498 10.18 -5.34 -39.41
N ASP A 499 10.99 -4.48 -38.78
CA ASP A 499 12.28 -4.08 -39.35
C ASP A 499 13.19 -5.29 -39.56
N ALA A 500 13.84 -5.33 -40.72
CA ALA A 500 14.72 -6.43 -41.09
C ALA A 500 16.08 -6.31 -40.40
N VAL A 501 16.50 -7.37 -39.73
CA VAL A 501 17.85 -7.53 -39.17
C VAL A 501 18.64 -8.40 -40.13
N ARG A 502 19.63 -7.80 -40.79
CA ARG A 502 20.41 -8.46 -41.85
C ARG A 502 21.01 -9.79 -41.36
N GLY A 503 20.55 -10.90 -41.93
CA GLY A 503 21.04 -12.25 -41.62
C GLY A 503 20.45 -12.88 -40.36
N HIS A 504 19.51 -12.21 -39.67
CA HIS A 504 18.95 -12.70 -38.40
C HIS A 504 17.42 -12.78 -38.36
N GLY A 505 16.69 -12.13 -39.28
CA GLY A 505 15.22 -12.19 -39.32
C GLY A 505 14.59 -10.80 -39.24
N ARG A 506 13.39 -10.71 -38.68
CA ARG A 506 12.67 -9.44 -38.43
C ARG A 506 12.35 -9.26 -36.96
N ILE A 507 12.38 -8.01 -36.49
CA ILE A 507 11.99 -7.65 -35.12
C ILE A 507 10.52 -8.00 -34.88
N THR A 508 10.22 -8.71 -33.80
CA THR A 508 8.85 -9.09 -33.40
C THR A 508 8.42 -8.53 -32.05
N SER A 509 9.35 -8.27 -31.13
CA SER A 509 9.10 -7.66 -29.82
C SER A 509 10.31 -6.85 -29.35
N PHE A 510 10.10 -6.04 -28.31
CA PHE A 510 11.17 -5.43 -27.51
C PHE A 510 10.97 -5.81 -26.05
N ASP A 511 12.04 -6.22 -25.37
CA ASP A 511 11.93 -6.77 -24.01
C ASP A 511 12.75 -5.98 -22.98
N GLN A 512 13.63 -5.08 -23.43
CA GLN A 512 14.39 -4.19 -22.54
C GLN A 512 15.09 -3.07 -23.33
N VAL A 513 15.29 -1.90 -22.72
CA VAL A 513 16.14 -0.82 -23.23
C VAL A 513 17.14 -0.34 -22.16
N SER A 514 18.35 0.04 -22.58
CA SER A 514 19.34 0.70 -21.73
C SER A 514 20.12 1.79 -22.47
N ALA A 515 20.30 2.95 -21.85
CA ALA A 515 20.90 4.13 -22.46
C ALA A 515 22.44 4.12 -22.32
N THR A 516 23.14 4.06 -23.47
CA THR A 516 24.61 4.11 -23.53
C THR A 516 25.11 5.47 -24.05
N PRO A 517 26.41 5.79 -23.94
CA PRO A 517 26.95 7.03 -24.52
C PRO A 517 26.78 7.16 -26.04
N ARG A 518 26.56 6.04 -26.74
CA ARG A 518 26.48 6.00 -28.22
C ARG A 518 25.05 5.87 -28.75
N GLY A 519 24.06 5.75 -27.87
CA GLY A 519 22.66 5.43 -28.19
C GLY A 519 22.13 4.28 -27.33
N PRO A 520 20.92 3.77 -27.61
CA PRO A 520 20.35 2.69 -26.80
C PRO A 520 21.04 1.34 -27.07
N ALA A 521 21.10 0.51 -26.04
CA ALA A 521 21.15 -0.93 -26.17
C ALA A 521 19.73 -1.46 -25.95
N PHE A 522 19.33 -2.53 -26.62
CA PHE A 522 18.00 -3.11 -26.42
C PHE A 522 17.99 -4.61 -26.66
N LEU A 523 17.07 -5.30 -25.99
CA LEU A 523 16.74 -6.71 -26.21
C LEU A 523 15.50 -6.78 -27.09
N ALA A 524 15.53 -7.62 -28.12
CA ALA A 524 14.42 -7.80 -29.05
C ALA A 524 14.27 -9.27 -29.46
N GLY A 525 13.03 -9.72 -29.55
CA GLY A 525 12.65 -10.98 -30.18
C GLY A 525 12.64 -10.85 -31.71
N LEU A 526 12.92 -11.98 -32.38
CA LEU A 526 12.88 -12.11 -33.83
C LEU A 526 11.84 -13.16 -34.29
N ASP A 527 11.43 -13.07 -35.55
CA ASP A 527 10.45 -13.96 -36.20
C ASP A 527 10.86 -15.43 -36.31
N ASN A 528 12.15 -15.72 -36.12
CA ASN A 528 12.69 -17.08 -36.00
C ASN A 528 12.67 -17.64 -34.56
N GLY A 529 12.07 -16.91 -33.61
CA GLY A 529 11.96 -17.31 -32.20
C GLY A 529 13.21 -17.04 -31.37
N THR A 530 14.22 -16.32 -31.89
CA THR A 530 15.44 -15.97 -31.14
C THR A 530 15.34 -14.58 -30.51
N SER A 531 15.92 -14.41 -29.33
CA SER A 531 16.11 -13.10 -28.68
C SER A 531 17.55 -12.61 -28.85
N VAL A 532 17.70 -11.32 -29.14
CA VAL A 532 18.98 -10.71 -29.50
C VAL A 532 19.19 -9.39 -28.78
N VAL A 533 20.38 -9.20 -28.22
CA VAL A 533 20.81 -7.89 -27.69
C VAL A 533 21.48 -7.10 -28.81
N PHE A 534 21.00 -5.88 -29.01
CA PHE A 534 21.51 -4.91 -29.97
C PHE A 534 22.24 -3.76 -29.27
N LEU A 535 23.33 -3.28 -29.89
CA LEU A 535 23.97 -2.02 -29.52
C LEU A 535 23.82 -1.00 -30.64
N TRP A 536 23.44 0.23 -30.27
CA TRP A 536 23.44 1.32 -31.23
C TRP A 536 24.86 1.73 -31.65
N ARG A 537 25.07 1.83 -32.95
CA ARG A 537 26.27 2.36 -33.60
C ARG A 537 25.89 3.48 -34.57
N ARG A 538 26.88 4.15 -35.16
CA ARG A 538 26.63 5.25 -36.13
C ARG A 538 25.74 4.84 -37.30
N SER A 539 25.80 3.57 -37.72
CA SER A 539 25.02 3.00 -38.82
C SER A 539 23.66 2.42 -38.40
N GLY A 540 23.28 2.53 -37.11
CA GLY A 540 22.07 1.93 -36.56
C GLY A 540 22.36 0.76 -35.60
N PRO A 541 21.34 -0.08 -35.32
CA PRO A 541 21.46 -1.18 -34.36
C PRO A 541 22.34 -2.31 -34.92
N VAL A 542 23.23 -2.85 -34.08
CA VAL A 542 24.10 -3.99 -34.42
C VAL A 542 23.87 -5.12 -33.41
N PRO A 543 23.55 -6.35 -33.86
CA PRO A 543 23.39 -7.49 -32.96
C PRO A 543 24.74 -7.86 -32.33
N VAL A 544 24.77 -8.07 -31.02
CA VAL A 544 26.01 -8.40 -30.27
C VAL A 544 25.93 -9.67 -29.44
N VAL A 545 24.73 -10.08 -29.01
CA VAL A 545 24.49 -11.35 -28.32
C VAL A 545 23.22 -11.99 -28.88
N THR A 546 23.31 -13.25 -29.31
CA THR A 546 22.22 -14.03 -29.91
C THR A 546 22.32 -15.49 -29.43
N ALA A 547 21.23 -16.24 -29.55
CA ALA A 547 21.27 -17.69 -29.49
C ALA A 547 22.32 -18.26 -30.47
N GLY A 548 23.03 -19.30 -30.04
CA GLY A 548 24.17 -19.91 -30.74
C GLY A 548 25.54 -19.30 -30.41
N HIS A 549 25.62 -18.20 -29.64
CA HIS A 549 26.92 -17.67 -29.26
C HIS A 549 27.68 -18.60 -28.29
N PRO A 550 28.94 -18.96 -28.60
CA PRO A 550 29.73 -19.83 -27.74
C PRO A 550 30.11 -19.10 -26.45
N VAL A 551 29.96 -19.80 -25.32
CA VAL A 551 30.26 -19.25 -23.99
C VAL A 551 31.59 -19.81 -23.46
N GLN A 552 32.57 -18.94 -23.30
CA GLN A 552 33.87 -19.34 -22.73
C GLN A 552 33.70 -19.77 -21.26
N GLY A 553 34.33 -20.88 -20.89
CA GLY A 553 34.27 -21.44 -19.54
C GLY A 553 33.07 -22.36 -19.27
N THR A 554 32.42 -22.89 -20.32
CA THR A 554 31.24 -23.78 -20.21
C THR A 554 31.41 -25.11 -20.98
N ASP A 555 32.65 -25.54 -21.20
CA ASP A 555 32.95 -26.80 -21.92
C ASP A 555 32.31 -26.88 -23.32
N GLY A 556 32.31 -25.76 -24.05
CA GLY A 556 31.84 -25.67 -25.43
C GLY A 556 30.34 -25.42 -25.61
N ARG A 557 29.59 -25.14 -24.53
CA ARG A 557 28.18 -24.78 -24.64
C ARG A 557 27.97 -23.39 -25.25
N SER A 558 26.80 -23.20 -25.82
CA SER A 558 26.35 -21.94 -26.41
C SER A 558 25.06 -21.44 -25.74
N LEU A 559 24.76 -20.15 -25.87
CA LEU A 559 23.47 -19.62 -25.42
C LEU A 559 22.33 -20.16 -26.29
N VAL A 560 21.21 -20.52 -25.67
CA VAL A 560 19.95 -20.84 -26.35
C VAL A 560 18.86 -19.81 -26.05
N GLY A 561 18.95 -19.11 -24.92
CA GLY A 561 18.07 -18.02 -24.54
C GLY A 561 18.88 -16.84 -24.00
N VAL A 562 18.38 -15.64 -24.25
CA VAL A 562 18.96 -14.37 -23.77
C VAL A 562 17.88 -13.65 -22.98
N GLY A 563 18.18 -13.32 -21.73
CA GLY A 563 17.29 -12.57 -20.86
C GLY A 563 17.79 -11.16 -20.58
N GLY A 564 17.47 -10.66 -19.40
CA GLY A 564 17.75 -9.29 -18.99
C GLY A 564 19.24 -8.95 -19.00
N PHE A 565 19.57 -7.68 -19.16
CA PHE A 565 20.95 -7.22 -19.19
C PHE A 565 21.19 -5.88 -18.50
N VAL A 566 22.44 -5.64 -18.11
CA VAL A 566 22.91 -4.36 -17.58
C VAL A 566 24.19 -3.93 -18.29
N MET A 567 24.27 -2.63 -18.59
CA MET A 567 25.37 -2.05 -19.36
C MET A 567 26.43 -1.40 -18.48
N HIS A 568 27.71 -1.57 -18.85
CA HIS A 568 28.81 -0.75 -18.36
C HIS A 568 29.79 -0.42 -19.50
N GLY A 569 29.70 0.80 -20.03
CA GLY A 569 30.45 1.19 -21.22
C GLY A 569 30.01 0.35 -22.43
N ASP A 570 30.95 -0.32 -23.09
CA ASP A 570 30.70 -1.30 -24.17
C ASP A 570 30.77 -2.76 -23.67
N SER A 571 30.58 -3.00 -22.37
CA SER A 571 30.42 -4.35 -21.82
C SER A 571 29.02 -4.51 -21.28
N LEU A 572 28.49 -5.73 -21.35
CA LEU A 572 27.15 -6.04 -20.86
C LEU A 572 27.19 -7.35 -20.07
N LEU A 573 26.53 -7.34 -18.91
CA LEU A 573 26.25 -8.52 -18.11
C LEU A 573 24.80 -8.89 -18.39
N LEU A 574 24.53 -10.15 -18.72
CA LEU A 574 23.19 -10.63 -19.04
C LEU A 574 22.90 -11.94 -18.31
N ASP A 575 21.62 -12.25 -18.10
CA ASP A 575 21.17 -13.61 -17.83
C ASP A 575 20.80 -14.35 -19.13
N GLY A 576 20.78 -15.67 -19.07
CA GLY A 576 20.41 -16.52 -20.20
C GLY A 576 20.53 -18.01 -19.88
N SER A 577 20.22 -18.84 -20.87
CA SER A 577 20.24 -20.31 -20.73
C SER A 577 21.22 -20.94 -21.71
N LEU A 578 21.89 -22.01 -21.30
CA LEU A 578 22.86 -22.75 -22.11
C LEU A 578 22.26 -23.96 -22.83
N SER A 579 22.89 -24.36 -23.93
CA SER A 579 22.54 -25.56 -24.69
C SER A 579 22.84 -26.86 -23.91
N ALA A 580 21.80 -27.52 -23.38
CA ALA A 580 21.76 -28.93 -22.93
C ALA A 580 20.29 -29.34 -22.63
N VAL A 581 20.02 -30.64 -22.47
CA VAL A 581 18.79 -31.12 -21.81
C VAL A 581 18.89 -30.65 -20.35
N ASP A 582 17.98 -29.79 -19.92
CA ASP A 582 18.03 -29.04 -18.64
C ASP A 582 19.24 -28.11 -18.51
N GLY A 583 19.62 -27.43 -19.60
CA GLY A 583 20.76 -26.51 -19.61
C GLY A 583 20.68 -25.44 -18.52
N PRO A 584 21.74 -25.26 -17.71
CA PRO A 584 21.71 -24.30 -16.61
C PRO A 584 21.54 -22.88 -17.15
N ALA A 585 20.68 -22.13 -16.48
CA ALA A 585 20.65 -20.69 -16.60
C ALA A 585 21.81 -20.07 -15.80
N GLY A 586 22.03 -18.77 -15.97
CA GLY A 586 23.01 -18.03 -15.20
C GLY A 586 23.42 -16.74 -15.87
N LEU A 587 24.55 -16.21 -15.42
CA LEU A 587 25.05 -14.89 -15.80
C LEU A 587 26.26 -14.99 -16.72
N PHE A 588 26.24 -14.15 -17.75
CA PHE A 588 27.27 -14.10 -18.78
C PHE A 588 27.73 -12.66 -19.01
N LEU A 589 29.03 -12.50 -19.23
CA LEU A 589 29.64 -11.21 -19.55
C LEU A 589 30.03 -11.22 -21.01
N TRP A 590 29.46 -10.29 -21.78
CA TRP A 590 29.95 -9.97 -23.11
C TRP A 590 30.86 -8.74 -23.07
N ARG A 591 32.04 -8.89 -23.69
CA ARG A 591 33.03 -7.82 -23.85
C ARG A 591 33.81 -8.04 -25.13
N ALA A 592 33.81 -7.02 -25.99
CA ALA A 592 34.60 -6.99 -27.23
C ALA A 592 34.43 -8.26 -28.09
N GLY A 593 33.18 -8.71 -28.27
CA GLY A 593 32.84 -9.86 -29.10
C GLY A 593 33.05 -11.23 -28.44
N ARG A 594 33.51 -11.28 -27.19
CA ARG A 594 33.65 -12.51 -26.41
C ARG A 594 32.59 -12.59 -25.34
N LEU A 595 31.96 -13.75 -25.25
CA LEU A 595 30.98 -14.08 -24.22
C LEU A 595 31.60 -15.11 -23.25
N SER A 596 31.59 -14.81 -21.96
CA SER A 596 32.19 -15.66 -20.92
C SER A 596 31.23 -15.89 -19.75
N LYS A 597 31.28 -17.09 -19.19
CA LYS A 597 30.57 -17.44 -17.95
C LYS A 597 31.02 -16.54 -16.79
N VAL A 598 30.05 -15.98 -16.07
CA VAL A 598 30.24 -15.26 -14.80
C VAL A 598 29.82 -16.14 -13.63
N PHE A 599 28.62 -16.70 -13.72
CA PHE A 599 27.98 -17.54 -12.70
C PHE A 599 26.97 -18.47 -13.39
N LEU A 600 26.74 -19.67 -12.85
CA LEU A 600 25.66 -20.56 -13.28
C LEU A 600 24.75 -20.85 -12.10
N ASP A 601 23.46 -20.94 -12.37
CA ASP A 601 22.48 -21.36 -11.37
C ASP A 601 22.78 -22.79 -10.92
N GLY A 602 22.62 -23.03 -9.62
CA GLY A 602 23.08 -24.20 -8.90
C GLY A 602 24.51 -24.10 -8.33
N GLU A 603 25.30 -23.09 -8.71
CA GLU A 603 26.63 -22.89 -8.09
C GLU A 603 26.51 -22.58 -6.59
N LEU A 604 27.35 -23.25 -5.80
CA LEU A 604 27.41 -23.08 -4.36
C LEU A 604 28.11 -21.77 -4.00
N VAL A 605 27.45 -20.95 -3.19
CA VAL A 605 28.03 -19.75 -2.58
C VAL A 605 28.19 -20.00 -1.07
N PRO A 606 29.40 -19.83 -0.51
CA PRO A 606 29.62 -19.95 0.93
C PRO A 606 28.63 -19.10 1.74
N GLY A 607 28.05 -19.69 2.78
CA GLY A 607 27.08 -19.03 3.66
C GLY A 607 25.68 -18.81 3.06
N SER A 608 25.40 -19.35 1.86
CA SER A 608 24.09 -19.21 1.18
C SER A 608 23.59 -20.53 0.60
N GLY A 609 24.47 -21.49 0.32
CA GLY A 609 24.11 -22.71 -0.40
C GLY A 609 24.04 -22.48 -1.91
N PRO A 610 23.29 -23.30 -2.66
CA PRO A 610 23.12 -23.11 -4.09
C PRO A 610 22.23 -21.89 -4.38
N VAL A 611 22.64 -21.07 -5.34
CA VAL A 611 21.80 -19.98 -5.88
C VAL A 611 21.04 -20.53 -7.08
N ILE A 612 19.71 -20.45 -7.08
CA ILE A 612 18.85 -21.18 -8.03
C ILE A 612 18.28 -20.34 -9.16
N ASP A 613 18.24 -19.02 -9.00
CA ASP A 613 17.91 -18.04 -10.04
C ASP A 613 18.85 -16.85 -9.87
N SER A 614 19.41 -16.31 -10.95
CA SER A 614 20.33 -15.18 -10.90
C SER A 614 20.02 -14.11 -11.93
N GLN A 615 19.82 -12.87 -11.45
CA GLN A 615 19.42 -11.73 -12.28
C GLN A 615 20.44 -10.59 -12.18
N PRO A 616 20.88 -10.01 -13.31
CA PRO A 616 21.92 -8.99 -13.28
C PRO A 616 21.42 -7.68 -12.66
N ILE A 617 22.20 -7.13 -11.71
CA ILE A 617 21.92 -5.80 -11.10
C ILE A 617 22.86 -4.74 -11.67
N ALA A 618 24.17 -5.04 -11.69
CA ALA A 618 25.18 -4.07 -12.10
C ALA A 618 26.46 -4.73 -12.60
N LEU A 619 27.17 -3.99 -13.45
CA LEU A 619 28.53 -4.30 -13.89
C LEU A 619 29.43 -3.08 -13.63
N GLY A 620 30.61 -3.29 -13.04
CA GLY A 620 31.55 -2.21 -12.80
C GLY A 620 32.96 -2.68 -12.47
N ARG A 621 33.80 -1.74 -12.01
CA ARG A 621 35.19 -2.04 -11.60
C ARG A 621 35.29 -3.06 -10.47
N GLY A 622 34.27 -3.13 -9.62
CA GLY A 622 34.16 -4.08 -8.51
C GLY A 622 33.64 -5.46 -8.89
N GLY A 623 33.47 -5.76 -10.18
CA GLY A 623 32.92 -7.03 -10.67
C GLY A 623 31.44 -6.95 -11.05
N ALA A 624 30.80 -8.10 -11.12
CA ALA A 624 29.36 -8.24 -11.41
C ALA A 624 28.57 -8.33 -10.10
N LEU A 625 27.45 -7.61 -10.04
CA LEU A 625 26.45 -7.71 -8.98
C LEU A 625 25.19 -8.33 -9.55
N PHE A 626 24.58 -9.24 -8.80
CA PHE A 626 23.36 -9.91 -9.19
C PHE A 626 22.48 -10.24 -7.99
N LEU A 627 21.18 -10.25 -8.23
CA LEU A 627 20.18 -10.74 -7.30
C LEU A 627 20.12 -12.25 -7.49
N GLY A 628 19.98 -13.01 -6.40
CA GLY A 628 19.75 -14.43 -6.49
C GLY A 628 18.83 -14.97 -5.42
N SER A 629 18.03 -15.95 -5.81
CA SER A 629 17.27 -16.78 -4.89
C SER A 629 18.15 -17.89 -4.32
N PHE A 630 18.06 -18.13 -3.01
CA PHE A 630 18.78 -19.19 -2.33
C PHE A 630 17.94 -19.76 -1.18
N SER A 631 18.24 -20.99 -0.76
CA SER A 631 17.56 -21.62 0.38
C SER A 631 18.61 -22.06 1.40
N PRO A 632 18.88 -21.27 2.45
CA PRO A 632 19.86 -21.65 3.45
C PRO A 632 19.32 -22.83 4.29
N PRO A 633 20.16 -23.82 4.64
CA PRO A 633 19.81 -24.80 5.66
C PRO A 633 19.67 -24.13 7.04
N PRO A 634 18.80 -24.62 7.95
CA PRO A 634 18.02 -25.86 7.89
C PRO A 634 16.55 -25.71 7.47
N ASP A 635 16.04 -24.49 7.30
CA ASP A 635 14.62 -24.19 7.09
C ASP A 635 14.17 -24.30 5.63
N ALA A 636 15.12 -24.31 4.68
CA ALA A 636 14.87 -24.46 3.24
C ALA A 636 13.82 -23.47 2.67
N ILE A 637 13.67 -22.32 3.32
CA ILE A 637 12.83 -21.23 2.86
C ILE A 637 13.61 -20.47 1.79
N GLU A 638 13.00 -20.26 0.64
CA GLU A 638 13.59 -19.43 -0.42
C GLU A 638 13.71 -17.98 0.06
N ARG A 639 14.90 -17.41 -0.12
CA ARG A 639 15.28 -16.08 0.30
C ARG A 639 15.99 -15.36 -0.84
N LEU A 640 15.83 -14.05 -0.88
CA LEU A 640 16.56 -13.19 -1.81
C LEU A 640 17.87 -12.69 -1.19
N GLY A 641 18.90 -12.66 -2.02
CA GLY A 641 20.22 -12.16 -1.66
C GLY A 641 20.89 -11.43 -2.82
N ILE A 642 21.76 -10.50 -2.49
CA ILE A 642 22.59 -9.80 -3.45
C ILE A 642 24.00 -10.39 -3.38
N PHE A 643 24.51 -10.77 -4.53
CA PHE A 643 25.77 -11.46 -4.70
C PHE A 643 26.74 -10.63 -5.52
N GLN A 644 28.02 -10.73 -5.19
CA GLN A 644 29.11 -10.11 -5.92
C GLN A 644 30.06 -11.17 -6.46
N ARG A 645 30.31 -11.13 -7.77
CA ARG A 645 31.35 -11.91 -8.43
C ARG A 645 32.57 -11.03 -8.71
N ARG A 646 33.72 -11.39 -8.14
CA ARG A 646 35.04 -10.81 -8.44
C ARG A 646 36.00 -11.90 -8.91
N GLY A 647 36.36 -11.83 -10.19
CA GLY A 647 37.19 -12.87 -10.80
C GLY A 647 36.50 -14.24 -10.71
N ARG A 648 37.13 -15.17 -9.98
CA ARG A 648 36.60 -16.53 -9.76
C ARG A 648 35.87 -16.72 -8.43
N SER A 649 35.75 -15.68 -7.62
CA SER A 649 35.09 -15.75 -6.30
C SER A 649 33.71 -15.10 -6.37
N THR A 650 32.69 -15.82 -5.89
CA THR A 650 31.36 -15.28 -5.61
C THR A 650 31.20 -15.18 -4.11
N GLN A 651 30.71 -14.04 -3.63
CA GLN A 651 30.38 -13.80 -2.24
C GLN A 651 28.96 -13.26 -2.14
N ARG A 652 28.21 -13.72 -1.14
CA ARG A 652 26.96 -13.06 -0.75
C ARG A 652 27.31 -11.75 -0.04
N PHE A 653 26.69 -10.67 -0.50
CA PHE A 653 26.93 -9.33 0.02
C PHE A 653 25.95 -8.99 1.14
N ILE A 654 24.65 -9.18 0.88
CA ILE A 654 23.55 -8.96 1.83
C ILE A 654 22.38 -9.85 1.40
N GLY A 655 21.60 -10.38 2.33
CA GLY A 655 20.45 -11.22 2.06
C GLY A 655 19.45 -11.25 3.21
N ALA A 656 18.23 -11.74 2.94
CA ALA A 656 17.27 -11.99 4.00
C ALA A 656 17.83 -12.98 5.04
N GLY A 657 17.70 -12.62 6.32
CA GLY A 657 18.33 -13.27 7.46
C GLY A 657 19.62 -12.61 7.95
N ASP A 658 20.20 -11.66 7.21
CA ASP A 658 21.37 -10.92 7.69
C ASP A 658 20.98 -9.83 8.69
N ALA A 659 21.83 -9.60 9.68
CA ALA A 659 21.65 -8.52 10.64
C ALA A 659 22.16 -7.18 10.06
N VAL A 660 21.31 -6.15 10.10
CA VAL A 660 21.64 -4.78 9.67
C VAL A 660 20.98 -3.78 10.63
N LEU A 661 21.73 -2.76 11.07
CA LEU A 661 21.23 -1.72 11.98
C LEU A 661 20.57 -2.23 13.28
N GLY A 662 20.98 -3.42 13.76
CA GLY A 662 20.41 -4.03 14.96
C GLY A 662 19.12 -4.83 14.76
N ALA A 663 18.67 -5.00 13.51
CA ALA A 663 17.53 -5.84 13.12
C ALA A 663 17.94 -6.86 12.05
N THR A 664 17.07 -7.82 11.74
CA THR A 664 17.26 -8.84 10.70
C THR A 664 16.53 -8.42 9.43
N ILE A 665 17.14 -8.59 8.26
CA ILE A 665 16.46 -8.34 6.98
C ILE A 665 15.45 -9.46 6.74
N THR A 666 14.17 -9.12 6.60
CA THR A 666 13.12 -10.08 6.27
C THR A 666 12.88 -10.18 4.77
N ASP A 667 12.98 -9.05 4.08
CA ASP A 667 12.78 -8.97 2.64
C ASP A 667 13.70 -7.92 1.99
N ILE A 668 13.96 -8.13 0.70
CA ILE A 668 14.80 -7.29 -0.13
C ILE A 668 14.03 -6.96 -1.41
N GLU A 669 13.68 -5.69 -1.59
CA GLU A 669 13.17 -5.23 -2.88
C GLU A 669 14.27 -5.24 -3.95
N ARG A 670 13.86 -5.22 -5.23
CA ARG A 670 14.79 -5.14 -6.36
C ARG A 670 15.74 -3.94 -6.18
N PRO A 671 17.06 -4.19 -6.13
CA PRO A 671 18.02 -3.13 -5.86
C PRO A 671 18.36 -2.36 -7.13
N ALA A 672 18.88 -1.14 -6.94
CA ALA A 672 19.44 -0.33 -8.01
C ALA A 672 20.91 -0.03 -7.76
N ALA A 673 21.71 0.07 -8.81
CA ALA A 673 23.14 0.29 -8.67
C ALA A 673 23.68 1.37 -9.61
N ALA A 674 24.65 2.14 -9.13
CA ALA A 674 25.38 3.11 -9.93
C ALA A 674 26.79 3.39 -9.38
N ASP A 675 27.78 3.53 -10.27
CA ASP A 675 29.17 3.91 -9.97
C ASP A 675 29.79 3.19 -8.76
N GLY A 676 29.53 1.87 -8.62
CA GLY A 676 30.06 1.05 -7.53
C GLY A 676 29.33 1.22 -6.19
N SER A 677 28.22 1.96 -6.18
CA SER A 677 27.25 2.00 -5.10
C SER A 677 26.02 1.18 -5.49
N LEU A 678 25.53 0.41 -4.54
CA LEU A 678 24.27 -0.33 -4.61
C LEU A 678 23.29 0.31 -3.65
N ILE A 679 22.04 0.39 -4.04
CA ILE A 679 20.93 0.96 -3.30
C ILE A 679 19.87 -0.10 -3.20
N VAL A 680 19.47 -0.42 -1.98
CA VAL A 680 18.48 -1.47 -1.73
C VAL A 680 17.48 -0.97 -0.70
N ALA A 681 16.19 -1.23 -0.96
CA ALA A 681 15.13 -1.11 0.02
C ALA A 681 14.96 -2.47 0.70
N VAL A 682 14.95 -2.47 2.03
CA VAL A 682 14.87 -3.68 2.85
C VAL A 682 13.80 -3.54 3.93
N GLU A 683 13.14 -4.63 4.25
CA GLU A 683 12.28 -4.78 5.43
C GLU A 683 13.06 -5.40 6.60
N LEU A 684 12.72 -5.04 7.85
CA LEU A 684 13.51 -5.36 9.05
C LEU A 684 12.67 -5.96 10.21
N ASP A 685 13.19 -6.97 10.91
CA ASP A 685 12.58 -7.67 12.07
C ASP A 685 13.59 -8.08 13.19
N PRO A 686 13.32 -7.90 14.51
CA PRO A 686 12.27 -7.05 15.05
C PRO A 686 12.42 -5.66 14.45
N PRO A 687 11.35 -4.89 14.33
CA PRO A 687 11.41 -3.61 13.64
C PRO A 687 12.55 -2.79 14.26
N ALA A 688 13.53 -2.43 13.43
CA ALA A 688 14.39 -1.31 13.77
C ALA A 688 13.47 -0.08 13.96
N PRO A 689 13.97 1.05 14.48
CA PRO A 689 13.28 2.33 14.38
C PRO A 689 13.08 2.81 12.91
N ALA A 690 12.93 1.90 11.95
CA ALA A 690 12.70 2.10 10.54
C ALA A 690 11.98 0.87 9.98
N ARG A 691 10.80 1.05 9.38
CA ARG A 691 10.09 -0.07 8.71
C ARG A 691 10.69 -0.45 7.35
N ALA A 692 11.31 0.53 6.70
CA ALA A 692 12.13 0.33 5.50
C ALA A 692 13.37 1.22 5.54
N ALA A 693 14.48 0.72 5.00
CA ALA A 693 15.73 1.46 4.90
C ALA A 693 16.28 1.44 3.48
N LEU A 694 16.72 2.62 3.01
CA LEU A 694 17.51 2.75 1.80
C LEU A 694 19.00 2.60 2.15
N LEU A 695 19.59 1.45 1.88
CA LEU A 695 20.99 1.17 2.20
C LEU A 695 21.88 1.49 1.01
N ARG A 696 22.88 2.35 1.19
CA ARG A 696 23.99 2.49 0.25
C ARG A 696 25.05 1.45 0.59
N VAL A 697 25.30 0.58 -0.36
CA VAL A 697 26.15 -0.59 -0.22
C VAL A 697 27.31 -0.47 -1.22
N GLY A 698 28.50 -0.11 -0.73
CA GLY A 698 29.66 0.21 -1.57
C GLY A 698 30.75 0.96 -0.80
N ARG A 699 31.89 1.24 -1.45
CA ARG A 699 32.98 2.04 -0.84
C ARG A 699 32.55 3.47 -0.55
#